data_AF-A0A951YRA3-F1
#
_entry.id   AF-A0A951YRA3-F1
#
_cell.length_a   1.000
_cell.length_b   1.000
_cell.length_c   1.000
_cell.angle_alpha   90.00
_cell.angle_beta   90.00
_cell.angle_gamma   90.00
#
_symmetry.space_group_name_H-M   'P 1'
#
loop_
_entity.id
_entity.type
_entity.pdbx_description
1 polymer ?
#
loop_
_entity_poly.entity_id
_entity_poly.type
_entity_poly.pdbx_seq_one_letter_code
_entity_poly.pdbx_strand_id
1 'polypeptide(L)'
;MSAFDAILIGHDTLTREAGRLMIEAGHRVRAVVTRAEGVREWALAEGLPVIAPGPGLAALLPDADWLLSVGNLDILAPEVLARAARGAVNFHDGPLPRRAGLNVPVWAILAGDADYAITWHLIEGGLDEGPVLVQRHFEIAADETALTLNGKCFAAALESFPEVLAALAEGRRGRPQDLGLRHLHRRNDRPPHAGRIDPAAPVAGIVRLVRALDHGDYPNPVGTARLVTGAGWFTATRAEPAAGDGAAGVVLDADAAGLVMMAGDGAVRLSGLRDVAGRSVPADRMARPGEVIARPDGTEDATLALALKDEGHWRAALAAQVPAAVPLPGGVKGDAPLTASFDLALDADAALARFAAMIAEGDERGPVDFALARGRGGLLSDRVPVRFDDEPGFPAALAAARARQPFPGDLVLRLGMAHETLPVALSDDPEAGLLPGTALTFAAREGRARLVACPDRITPAAFALIAARLKDRLAGGSGLSPEDRALIDAANATGVAVVPAVIDTLIAAQAARMADATALICEDRSLTHAQVQQAANRIANRLIAAGVRRGASVGLFLHRSEMLPVAALAIWKAGAAYLPLDPSYPPDRLAHYLGDSGAELILTSGDLAPLLPDHKARVLLVEDAGDDATAPAPRATPADAAYVIYTSGSTGTPKGVVVEHRQVANFFAGMDARIPRDGDATWLAVTSLSFDISVLELFWTLARGIRVVIAGENDRAMVARAAADGAPADDDFSLAALIRRHGVTHLQCTPSMAHMLATNEVSRAALASLRHLLIGGEALAGSLVADLQRASPAQITNLYGPTETTIWSSTGPAQAEAAVSPVGTPIANTQFHILDAGMQAVVPGVAGELWIGGAGVARGYLGRDDLTARAFVADPARGRIYRTGDLARWRADGSVDFLGRIDGQVKLRGHRIETGEIEAALTACDGVRQAVAVLRDSALVAYVTGAGAEAALKAQLGRSLPAYMVPARIVTLDALPLTPNGKIDRKALPAPVTARPAAAPLAAGDAGGVQRRIAEVWAQLLGVSGIAARDSFFDLGGNSLLAVQVHRDLRQAVGVAGLSITDIYRFPTLAALAARIEALIAPAPAAPVVPEPGADSRADAMARRRALRARRGA
;
A
#
# COMPACT_ATOMS: atom_id res chain seq x y z
N MET A 1 -23.53 27.03 -43.91
CA MET A 1 -24.44 26.18 -43.14
C MET A 1 -24.82 26.91 -41.86
N SER A 2 -26.08 26.84 -41.41
CA SER A 2 -26.45 27.37 -40.11
C SER A 2 -25.81 26.51 -39.01
N ALA A 3 -25.09 27.14 -38.08
CA ALA A 3 -24.57 26.45 -36.91
C ALA A 3 -25.74 25.94 -36.05
N PHE A 4 -25.55 24.79 -35.41
CA PHE A 4 -26.49 24.16 -34.48
C PHE A 4 -25.70 23.61 -33.30
N ASP A 5 -26.39 23.26 -32.22
CA ASP A 5 -25.78 22.62 -31.07
C ASP A 5 -26.25 21.17 -30.85
N ALA A 6 -25.38 20.33 -30.29
CA ALA A 6 -25.71 18.93 -30.05
C ALA A 6 -25.13 18.34 -28.76
N ILE A 7 -25.81 17.32 -28.25
CA ILE A 7 -25.32 16.42 -27.21
C ILE A 7 -24.67 15.21 -27.88
N LEU A 8 -23.48 14.81 -27.44
CA LEU A 8 -22.80 13.63 -27.95
C LEU A 8 -22.84 12.51 -26.90
N ILE A 9 -23.29 11.32 -27.27
CA ILE A 9 -23.34 10.14 -26.40
C ILE A 9 -22.55 9.01 -27.07
N GLY A 10 -21.52 8.51 -26.39
CA GLY A 10 -20.68 7.45 -26.93
C GLY A 10 -19.46 7.12 -26.09
N HIS A 11 -18.86 5.96 -26.34
CA HIS A 11 -17.86 5.34 -25.46
C HIS A 11 -16.60 4.86 -26.17
N ASP A 12 -16.40 5.29 -27.42
CA ASP A 12 -15.32 4.80 -28.25
C ASP A 12 -14.61 5.93 -29.01
N THR A 13 -13.58 5.55 -29.75
CA THR A 13 -12.81 6.48 -30.58
C THR A 13 -13.65 7.13 -31.68
N LEU A 14 -14.69 6.46 -32.20
CA LEU A 14 -15.54 7.01 -33.26
C LEU A 14 -16.32 8.21 -32.73
N THR A 15 -16.81 8.11 -31.50
CA THR A 15 -17.45 9.21 -30.76
C THR A 15 -16.53 10.43 -30.71
N ARG A 16 -15.26 10.22 -30.33
CA ARG A 16 -14.25 11.28 -30.22
C ARG A 16 -14.01 11.99 -31.55
N GLU A 17 -13.77 11.23 -32.61
CA GLU A 17 -13.47 11.81 -33.93
C GLU A 17 -14.70 12.49 -34.55
N ALA A 18 -15.91 11.94 -34.37
CA ALA A 18 -17.16 12.60 -34.78
C ALA A 18 -17.34 13.95 -34.06
N GLY A 19 -17.04 13.99 -32.75
CA GLY A 19 -17.06 15.22 -31.97
C GLY A 19 -16.08 16.28 -32.49
N ARG A 20 -14.86 15.89 -32.87
CA ARG A 20 -13.87 16.79 -33.49
C ARG A 20 -14.34 17.36 -34.83
N LEU A 21 -14.77 16.49 -35.74
CA LEU A 21 -15.27 16.90 -37.05
C LEU A 21 -16.47 17.85 -36.94
N MET A 22 -17.33 17.65 -35.94
CA MET A 22 -18.45 18.55 -35.65
C MET A 22 -17.98 19.95 -35.22
N ILE A 23 -16.95 20.03 -34.36
CA ILE A 23 -16.37 21.30 -33.89
C ILE A 23 -15.65 22.02 -35.04
N GLU A 24 -14.87 21.29 -35.84
CA GLU A 24 -14.14 21.82 -37.01
C GLU A 24 -15.09 22.39 -38.07
N ALA A 25 -16.27 21.77 -38.26
CA ALA A 25 -17.33 22.27 -39.13
C ALA A 25 -18.08 23.49 -38.57
N GLY A 26 -17.74 23.97 -37.37
CA GLY A 26 -18.30 25.17 -36.75
C GLY A 26 -19.60 24.95 -35.97
N HIS A 27 -19.93 23.71 -35.60
CA HIS A 27 -21.07 23.38 -34.75
C HIS A 27 -20.66 23.30 -33.27
N ARG A 28 -21.63 23.38 -32.35
CA ARG A 28 -21.35 23.44 -30.90
C ARG A 28 -21.71 22.14 -30.19
N VAL A 29 -20.77 21.54 -29.46
CA VAL A 29 -21.05 20.41 -28.56
C VAL A 29 -21.43 20.94 -27.17
N ARG A 30 -22.60 20.55 -26.66
CA ARG A 30 -23.16 21.05 -25.37
C ARG A 30 -22.77 20.18 -24.19
N ALA A 31 -22.68 18.87 -24.40
CA ALA A 31 -22.22 17.90 -23.42
C ALA A 31 -21.78 16.62 -24.12
N VAL A 32 -20.86 15.90 -23.48
CA VAL A 32 -20.41 14.56 -23.88
C VAL A 32 -20.77 13.57 -22.78
N VAL A 33 -21.57 12.56 -23.10
CA VAL A 33 -21.92 11.47 -22.18
C VAL A 33 -21.03 10.28 -22.45
N THR A 34 -20.16 9.93 -21.49
CA THR A 34 -19.23 8.82 -21.68
C THR A 34 -18.81 8.12 -20.39
N ARG A 35 -18.56 6.81 -20.48
CA ARG A 35 -17.84 6.00 -19.47
C ARG A 35 -16.39 5.72 -19.87
N ALA A 36 -15.98 6.11 -21.07
CA ALA A 36 -14.65 5.83 -21.59
C ALA A 36 -13.67 6.95 -21.26
N GLU A 37 -12.56 6.59 -20.60
CA GLU A 37 -11.55 7.55 -20.14
C GLU A 37 -10.96 8.37 -21.30
N GLY A 38 -10.59 7.73 -22.42
CA GLY A 38 -10.03 8.45 -23.57
C GLY A 38 -10.99 9.44 -24.26
N VAL A 39 -12.30 9.21 -24.18
CA VAL A 39 -13.31 10.18 -24.68
C VAL A 39 -13.50 11.30 -23.67
N ARG A 40 -13.48 10.99 -22.36
CA ARG A 40 -13.55 11.97 -21.28
C ARG A 40 -12.36 12.93 -21.31
N GLU A 41 -11.15 12.41 -21.46
CA GLU A 41 -9.92 13.21 -21.56
C GLU A 41 -9.96 14.18 -22.73
N TRP A 42 -10.37 13.70 -23.91
CA TRP A 42 -10.55 14.56 -25.09
C TRP A 42 -11.59 15.66 -24.83
N ALA A 43 -12.77 15.30 -24.32
CA ALA A 43 -13.83 16.27 -24.09
C ALA A 43 -13.40 17.35 -23.07
N LEU A 44 -12.69 16.96 -22.00
CA LEU A 44 -12.13 17.90 -21.03
C LEU A 44 -11.04 18.80 -21.64
N ALA A 45 -10.19 18.27 -22.52
CA ALA A 45 -9.16 19.04 -23.22
C ALA A 45 -9.77 20.10 -24.16
N GLU A 46 -10.90 19.79 -24.79
CA GLU A 46 -11.69 20.73 -25.62
C GLU A 46 -12.59 21.67 -24.79
N GLY A 47 -12.57 21.56 -23.45
CA GLY A 47 -13.40 22.39 -22.55
C GLY A 47 -14.90 22.05 -22.58
N LEU A 48 -15.26 20.82 -22.97
CA LEU A 48 -16.64 20.36 -23.08
C LEU A 48 -17.12 19.74 -21.75
N PRO A 49 -18.39 19.98 -21.34
CA PRO A 49 -18.98 19.30 -20.18
C PRO A 49 -19.05 17.79 -20.39
N VAL A 50 -18.55 17.01 -19.41
CA VAL A 50 -18.62 15.54 -19.44
C VAL A 50 -19.58 15.03 -18.36
N ILE A 51 -20.48 14.13 -18.75
CA ILE A 51 -21.50 13.55 -17.88
C ILE A 51 -21.33 12.02 -17.89
N ALA A 52 -21.36 11.41 -16.71
CA ALA A 52 -21.35 9.95 -16.61
C ALA A 52 -22.72 9.37 -16.99
N PRO A 53 -22.77 8.25 -17.75
CA PRO A 53 -24.03 7.56 -18.00
C PRO A 53 -24.58 6.94 -16.71
N GLY A 54 -25.90 6.88 -16.57
CA GLY A 54 -26.53 6.23 -15.41
C GLY A 54 -27.99 6.65 -15.18
N PRO A 55 -28.62 6.11 -14.12
CA PRO A 55 -29.96 6.51 -13.72
C PRO A 55 -30.05 8.03 -13.49
N GLY A 56 -31.05 8.69 -14.09
CA GLY A 56 -31.22 10.14 -13.97
C GLY A 56 -30.44 10.99 -14.98
N LEU A 57 -29.78 10.38 -15.97
CA LEU A 57 -29.02 11.09 -17.02
C LEU A 57 -29.79 12.27 -17.64
N ALA A 58 -31.09 12.11 -17.90
CA ALA A 58 -31.93 13.16 -18.48
C ALA A 58 -31.99 14.46 -17.66
N ALA A 59 -31.80 14.40 -16.33
CA ALA A 59 -31.82 15.58 -15.46
C ALA A 59 -30.51 16.39 -15.53
N LEU A 60 -29.42 15.74 -15.95
CA LEU A 60 -28.08 16.33 -16.01
C LEU A 60 -27.76 16.91 -17.40
N LEU A 61 -28.50 16.51 -18.42
CA LEU A 61 -28.29 16.94 -19.80
C LEU A 61 -28.82 18.36 -20.05
N PRO A 62 -28.05 19.23 -20.73
CA PRO A 62 -28.57 20.49 -21.26
C PRO A 62 -29.52 20.23 -22.42
N ASP A 63 -30.37 21.21 -22.74
CA ASP A 63 -31.12 21.18 -24.00
C ASP A 63 -30.20 21.53 -25.20
N ALA A 64 -30.48 20.93 -26.35
CA ALA A 64 -29.75 21.15 -27.61
C ALA A 64 -30.67 20.99 -28.84
N ASP A 65 -30.23 21.43 -30.03
CA ASP A 65 -30.91 21.20 -31.29
C ASP A 65 -30.96 19.70 -31.62
N TRP A 66 -29.83 18.99 -31.48
CA TRP A 66 -29.70 17.58 -31.84
C TRP A 66 -29.05 16.72 -30.73
N LEU A 67 -29.30 15.42 -30.75
CA LEU A 67 -28.53 14.43 -29.98
C LEU A 67 -27.88 13.43 -30.95
N LEU A 68 -26.60 13.16 -30.77
CA LEU A 68 -25.82 12.23 -31.57
C LEU A 68 -25.40 11.04 -30.69
N SER A 69 -26.00 9.88 -30.94
CA SER A 69 -25.64 8.58 -30.38
C SER A 69 -24.62 7.91 -31.31
N VAL A 70 -23.35 7.91 -30.92
CA VAL A 70 -22.24 7.40 -31.73
C VAL A 70 -21.51 6.31 -30.95
N GLY A 71 -21.49 5.07 -31.45
CA GLY A 71 -20.82 3.97 -30.73
C GLY A 71 -21.43 3.67 -29.34
N ASN A 72 -22.70 4.04 -29.14
CA ASN A 72 -23.41 3.81 -27.90
C ASN A 72 -24.17 2.47 -27.98
N LEU A 73 -23.94 1.60 -26.99
CA LEU A 73 -24.56 0.28 -26.92
C LEU A 73 -25.76 0.23 -25.97
N ASP A 74 -26.07 1.33 -25.29
CA ASP A 74 -27.15 1.42 -24.32
C ASP A 74 -28.41 2.01 -24.97
N ILE A 75 -29.57 1.43 -24.66
CA ILE A 75 -30.86 1.97 -25.11
C ILE A 75 -31.13 3.27 -24.36
N LEU A 76 -31.29 4.37 -25.11
CA LEU A 76 -31.56 5.68 -24.54
C LEU A 76 -33.01 5.80 -24.08
N ALA A 77 -33.20 6.28 -22.86
CA ALA A 77 -34.52 6.51 -22.31
C ALA A 77 -35.24 7.65 -23.05
N PRO A 78 -36.58 7.62 -23.19
CA PRO A 78 -37.33 8.68 -23.87
C PRO A 78 -37.05 10.09 -23.34
N GLU A 79 -36.81 10.23 -22.03
CA GLU A 79 -36.52 11.51 -21.38
C GLU A 79 -35.15 12.07 -21.76
N VAL A 80 -34.20 11.20 -22.14
CA VAL A 80 -32.88 11.61 -22.67
C VAL A 80 -33.03 12.10 -24.10
N LEU A 81 -33.81 11.39 -24.93
CA LEU A 81 -34.07 11.78 -26.32
C LEU A 81 -34.83 13.12 -26.41
N ALA A 82 -35.72 13.39 -25.45
CA ALA A 82 -36.49 14.63 -25.37
C ALA A 82 -35.64 15.91 -25.16
N ARG A 83 -34.35 15.77 -24.81
CA ARG A 83 -33.42 16.91 -24.67
C ARG A 83 -32.98 17.51 -26.00
N ALA A 84 -33.24 16.82 -27.11
CA ALA A 84 -32.95 17.32 -28.45
C ALA A 84 -34.22 17.85 -29.12
N ALA A 85 -34.27 19.15 -29.40
CA ALA A 85 -35.45 19.82 -29.92
C ALA A 85 -35.81 19.41 -31.36
N ARG A 86 -34.82 19.06 -32.18
CA ARG A 86 -35.00 18.71 -33.61
C ARG A 86 -34.94 17.19 -33.86
N GLY A 87 -34.42 16.43 -32.91
CA GLY A 87 -34.38 14.97 -32.94
C GLY A 87 -33.04 14.38 -32.51
N ALA A 88 -32.93 13.05 -32.57
CA ALA A 88 -31.71 12.32 -32.24
C ALA A 88 -31.28 11.44 -33.41
N VAL A 89 -29.97 11.28 -33.60
CA VAL A 89 -29.36 10.46 -34.66
C VAL A 89 -28.55 9.36 -34.03
N ASN A 90 -28.63 8.16 -34.56
CA ASN A 90 -27.79 7.04 -34.20
C ASN A 90 -26.85 6.65 -35.35
N PHE A 91 -25.62 6.28 -34.99
CA PHE A 91 -24.72 5.53 -35.85
C PHE A 91 -25.01 4.03 -35.70
N HIS A 92 -25.23 3.34 -36.82
CA HIS A 92 -25.37 1.89 -36.88
C HIS A 92 -24.38 1.30 -37.86
N ASP A 93 -23.64 0.27 -37.45
CA ASP A 93 -22.54 -0.34 -38.20
C ASP A 93 -23.00 -1.39 -39.23
N GLY A 94 -24.27 -1.32 -39.65
CA GLY A 94 -24.87 -2.24 -40.61
C GLY A 94 -25.87 -1.62 -41.60
N PRO A 95 -26.24 -2.38 -42.65
CA PRO A 95 -27.17 -1.93 -43.68
C PRO A 95 -28.60 -2.02 -43.14
N LEU A 96 -29.15 -0.91 -42.63
CA LEU A 96 -30.55 -0.86 -42.23
C LEU A 96 -31.49 -0.77 -43.44
N PRO A 97 -32.65 -1.46 -43.41
CA PRO A 97 -33.19 -2.28 -42.31
C PRO A 97 -32.63 -3.71 -42.22
N ARG A 98 -31.94 -4.19 -43.26
CA ARG A 98 -31.56 -5.61 -43.44
C ARG A 98 -30.82 -6.20 -42.25
N ARG A 99 -29.99 -5.43 -41.56
CA ARG A 99 -29.26 -5.91 -40.40
C ARG A 99 -29.26 -4.89 -39.26
N ALA A 100 -30.07 -5.12 -38.24
CA ALA A 100 -30.24 -4.27 -37.05
C ALA A 100 -29.70 -4.96 -35.78
N GLY A 101 -29.44 -4.19 -34.73
CA GLY A 101 -28.98 -4.70 -33.44
C GLY A 101 -27.47 -4.83 -33.31
N LEU A 102 -26.98 -5.89 -32.65
CA LEU A 102 -25.58 -5.96 -32.19
C LEU A 102 -24.71 -6.91 -33.01
N ASN A 103 -23.42 -6.55 -33.14
CA ASN A 103 -22.38 -7.35 -33.78
C ASN A 103 -22.69 -7.71 -35.24
N VAL A 104 -23.32 -6.78 -35.96
CA VAL A 104 -23.82 -7.00 -37.32
C VAL A 104 -22.77 -7.49 -38.31
N PRO A 105 -21.51 -6.99 -38.27
CA PRO A 105 -20.44 -7.49 -39.12
C PRO A 105 -20.23 -9.01 -39.05
N VAL A 106 -20.36 -9.61 -37.86
CA VAL A 106 -20.29 -11.07 -37.67
C VAL A 106 -21.41 -11.77 -38.45
N TRP A 107 -22.64 -11.29 -38.30
CA TRP A 107 -23.82 -11.90 -38.90
C TRP A 107 -23.86 -11.76 -40.42
N ALA A 108 -23.30 -10.68 -40.95
CA ALA A 108 -23.17 -10.46 -42.39
C ALA A 108 -22.15 -11.42 -43.02
N ILE A 109 -20.99 -11.59 -42.39
CA ILE A 109 -19.98 -12.58 -42.83
C ILE A 109 -20.55 -14.00 -42.76
N LEU A 110 -21.26 -14.37 -41.68
CA LEU A 110 -21.86 -15.70 -41.55
C LEU A 110 -22.89 -15.99 -42.64
N ALA A 111 -23.72 -14.99 -42.98
CA ALA A 111 -24.73 -15.10 -44.03
C ALA A 111 -24.15 -15.08 -45.45
N GLY A 112 -22.89 -14.68 -45.63
CA GLY A 112 -22.25 -14.56 -46.93
C GLY A 112 -22.68 -13.31 -47.70
N ASP A 113 -23.00 -12.21 -47.00
CA ASP A 113 -23.28 -10.92 -47.64
C ASP A 113 -22.02 -10.46 -48.41
N ALA A 114 -22.17 -10.06 -49.68
CA ALA A 114 -21.10 -9.45 -50.47
C ALA A 114 -21.19 -7.91 -50.47
N ASP A 115 -22.42 -7.38 -50.48
CA ASP A 115 -22.71 -5.95 -50.36
C ASP A 115 -23.07 -5.58 -48.92
N TYR A 116 -22.48 -4.49 -48.42
CA TYR A 116 -22.67 -4.01 -47.06
C TYR A 116 -22.77 -2.48 -46.99
N ALA A 117 -23.17 -1.96 -45.83
CA ALA A 117 -23.20 -0.52 -45.59
C ALA A 117 -23.16 -0.19 -44.10
N ILE A 118 -22.76 1.03 -43.76
CA ILE A 118 -23.08 1.68 -42.48
C ILE A 118 -24.24 2.63 -42.64
N THR A 119 -24.97 2.90 -41.56
CA THR A 119 -26.17 3.74 -41.59
C THR A 119 -26.19 4.77 -40.48
N TRP A 120 -26.39 6.03 -40.83
CA TRP A 120 -26.80 7.10 -39.92
C TRP A 120 -28.31 7.31 -40.06
N HIS A 121 -29.05 7.16 -38.98
CA HIS A 121 -30.51 7.25 -39.00
C HIS A 121 -31.06 7.99 -37.79
N LEU A 122 -32.29 8.50 -37.90
CA LEU A 122 -32.98 9.11 -36.77
C LEU A 122 -33.42 8.05 -35.75
N ILE A 123 -33.41 8.39 -34.47
CA ILE A 123 -33.91 7.54 -33.39
C ILE A 123 -35.42 7.79 -33.24
N GLU A 124 -36.22 7.05 -34.01
CA GLU A 124 -37.68 7.11 -34.01
C GLU A 124 -38.27 5.70 -34.12
N GLY A 125 -39.45 5.48 -33.50
CA GLY A 125 -40.10 4.17 -33.46
C GLY A 125 -39.44 3.22 -32.45
N GLY A 126 -38.81 2.15 -32.94
CA GLY A 126 -38.07 1.17 -32.14
C GLY A 126 -36.56 1.15 -32.40
N LEU A 127 -35.89 0.07 -31.98
CA LEU A 127 -34.44 -0.10 -32.10
C LEU A 127 -34.01 -0.17 -33.57
N ASP A 128 -33.26 0.82 -34.04
CA ASP A 128 -32.76 0.95 -35.42
C ASP A 128 -33.85 1.02 -36.51
N GLU A 129 -35.06 1.49 -36.16
CA GLU A 129 -36.21 1.51 -37.10
C GLU A 129 -36.43 2.86 -37.78
N GLY A 130 -35.81 3.94 -37.28
CA GLY A 130 -36.10 5.30 -37.72
C GLY A 130 -35.54 5.66 -39.10
N PRO A 131 -35.99 6.78 -39.70
CA PRO A 131 -35.61 7.17 -41.06
C PRO A 131 -34.09 7.30 -41.28
N VAL A 132 -33.60 6.79 -42.40
CA VAL A 132 -32.18 6.83 -42.79
C VAL A 132 -31.80 8.21 -43.31
N LEU A 133 -30.81 8.84 -42.70
CA LEU A 133 -30.25 10.13 -43.13
C LEU A 133 -29.15 9.95 -44.18
N VAL A 134 -28.18 9.09 -43.87
CA VAL A 134 -27.04 8.79 -44.74
C VAL A 134 -26.75 7.30 -44.63
N GLN A 135 -26.53 6.64 -45.76
CA GLN A 135 -26.10 5.24 -45.80
C GLN A 135 -24.96 5.11 -46.80
N ARG A 136 -23.81 4.59 -46.35
CA ARG A 136 -22.62 4.44 -47.17
C ARG A 136 -22.38 2.96 -47.46
N HIS A 137 -22.46 2.60 -48.74
CA HIS A 137 -22.28 1.24 -49.23
C HIS A 137 -20.82 0.93 -49.55
N PHE A 138 -20.41 -0.31 -49.31
CA PHE A 138 -19.10 -0.86 -49.67
C PHE A 138 -19.15 -2.40 -49.71
N GLU A 139 -18.14 -3.02 -50.32
CA GLU A 139 -18.07 -4.49 -50.48
C GLU A 139 -17.35 -5.17 -49.31
N ILE A 140 -17.83 -6.37 -48.95
CA ILE A 140 -17.15 -7.30 -48.05
C ILE A 140 -16.17 -8.14 -48.86
N ALA A 141 -14.89 -8.05 -48.56
CA ALA A 141 -13.86 -8.81 -49.25
C ALA A 141 -13.90 -10.30 -48.87
N ALA A 142 -13.43 -11.16 -49.78
CA ALA A 142 -13.46 -12.60 -49.59
C ALA A 142 -12.57 -13.12 -48.45
N ASP A 143 -11.68 -12.30 -47.90
CA ASP A 143 -10.77 -12.59 -46.78
C ASP A 143 -11.10 -11.78 -45.51
N GLU A 144 -12.11 -10.92 -45.57
CA GLU A 144 -12.46 -10.00 -44.48
C GLU A 144 -12.92 -10.74 -43.21
N THR A 145 -12.39 -10.36 -42.06
CA THR A 145 -12.80 -10.81 -40.72
C THR A 145 -13.76 -9.81 -40.08
N ALA A 146 -14.37 -10.17 -38.95
CA ALA A 146 -15.20 -9.22 -38.20
C ALA A 146 -14.39 -7.99 -37.74
N LEU A 147 -13.12 -8.18 -37.34
CA LEU A 147 -12.23 -7.07 -37.01
C LEU A 147 -12.00 -6.11 -38.19
N THR A 148 -11.64 -6.64 -39.35
CA THR A 148 -11.33 -5.80 -40.52
C THR A 148 -12.59 -5.13 -41.07
N LEU A 149 -13.74 -5.82 -41.03
CA LEU A 149 -15.02 -5.25 -41.43
C LEU A 149 -15.47 -4.14 -40.48
N ASN A 150 -15.27 -4.30 -39.16
CA ASN A 150 -15.47 -3.22 -38.18
C ASN A 150 -14.58 -2.01 -38.51
N GLY A 151 -13.32 -2.24 -38.90
CA GLY A 151 -12.40 -1.20 -39.34
C GLY A 151 -12.91 -0.43 -40.57
N LYS A 152 -13.46 -1.14 -41.57
CA LYS A 152 -14.12 -0.49 -42.72
C LYS A 152 -15.36 0.30 -42.30
N CYS A 153 -16.17 -0.22 -41.39
CA CYS A 153 -17.33 0.48 -40.87
C CYS A 153 -16.93 1.80 -40.19
N PHE A 154 -15.87 1.76 -39.38
CA PHE A 154 -15.30 2.95 -38.74
C PHE A 154 -14.84 4.00 -39.78
N ALA A 155 -14.08 3.59 -40.79
CA ALA A 155 -13.63 4.50 -41.85
C ALA A 155 -14.80 5.11 -42.62
N ALA A 156 -15.77 4.28 -43.05
CA ALA A 156 -16.97 4.72 -43.75
C ALA A 156 -17.84 5.67 -42.91
N ALA A 157 -17.87 5.49 -41.59
CA ALA A 157 -18.56 6.37 -40.65
C ALA A 157 -17.96 7.78 -40.67
N LEU A 158 -16.63 7.90 -40.59
CA LEU A 158 -15.93 9.19 -40.63
C LEU A 158 -16.06 9.88 -41.98
N GLU A 159 -15.91 9.14 -43.07
CA GLU A 159 -16.05 9.68 -44.44
C GLU A 159 -17.46 10.22 -44.72
N SER A 160 -18.49 9.59 -44.15
CA SER A 160 -19.89 9.99 -44.35
C SER A 160 -20.38 11.03 -43.35
N PHE A 161 -19.68 11.25 -42.23
CA PHE A 161 -20.13 12.15 -41.17
C PHE A 161 -20.32 13.62 -41.62
N PRO A 162 -19.49 14.21 -42.49
CA PRO A 162 -19.74 15.56 -43.02
C PRO A 162 -21.09 15.69 -43.75
N GLU A 163 -21.54 14.64 -44.44
CA GLU A 163 -22.87 14.62 -45.09
C GLU A 163 -24.01 14.59 -44.05
N VAL A 164 -23.78 13.95 -42.91
CA VAL A 164 -24.72 13.96 -41.77
C VAL A 164 -24.83 15.38 -41.22
N LEU A 165 -23.72 16.06 -40.96
CA LEU A 165 -23.72 17.44 -40.46
C LEU A 165 -24.45 18.39 -41.43
N ALA A 166 -24.24 18.23 -42.74
CA ALA A 166 -24.99 18.95 -43.77
C ALA A 166 -26.50 18.69 -43.69
N ALA A 167 -26.90 17.42 -43.56
CA ALA A 167 -28.30 17.03 -43.43
C ALA A 167 -28.97 17.63 -42.18
N LEU A 168 -28.25 17.66 -41.04
CA LEU A 168 -28.75 18.20 -39.79
C LEU A 168 -28.87 19.72 -39.79
N ALA A 169 -27.93 20.41 -40.45
CA ALA A 169 -28.02 21.86 -40.64
C ALA A 169 -29.23 22.25 -41.51
N GLU A 170 -29.59 21.41 -42.48
CA GLU A 170 -30.77 21.58 -43.34
C GLU A 170 -32.09 21.10 -42.68
N GLY A 171 -32.03 20.43 -41.53
CA GLY A 171 -33.21 19.88 -40.86
C GLY A 171 -33.86 18.71 -41.61
N ARG A 172 -33.08 17.92 -42.35
CA ARG A 172 -33.56 16.79 -43.16
C ARG A 172 -34.15 15.69 -42.27
N ARG A 173 -35.30 15.12 -42.67
CA ARG A 173 -36.03 14.07 -41.94
C ARG A 173 -35.65 12.63 -42.32
N GLY A 174 -34.76 12.42 -43.28
CA GLY A 174 -34.34 11.09 -43.75
C GLY A 174 -35.40 10.35 -44.57
N ARG A 175 -35.03 9.18 -45.12
CA ARG A 175 -35.94 8.28 -45.87
C ARG A 175 -36.47 7.17 -44.96
N PRO A 176 -37.78 6.85 -44.97
CA PRO A 176 -38.33 5.73 -44.21
C PRO A 176 -37.69 4.39 -44.61
N GLN A 177 -37.60 3.47 -43.66
CA GLN A 177 -37.12 2.11 -43.89
C GLN A 177 -38.28 1.16 -44.27
N ASP A 178 -37.99 0.16 -45.10
CA ASP A 178 -38.90 -1.00 -45.30
C ASP A 178 -38.63 -2.06 -44.24
N LEU A 179 -39.33 -1.96 -43.11
CA LEU A 179 -39.15 -2.86 -41.97
C LEU A 179 -39.52 -4.33 -42.28
N GLY A 180 -40.17 -4.63 -43.42
CA GLY A 180 -40.41 -5.99 -43.87
C GLY A 180 -39.14 -6.77 -44.20
N LEU A 181 -38.02 -6.06 -44.46
CA LEU A 181 -36.72 -6.64 -44.77
C LEU A 181 -35.80 -6.74 -43.53
N ARG A 182 -36.30 -6.47 -42.33
CA ARG A 182 -35.48 -6.32 -41.12
C ARG A 182 -35.08 -7.65 -40.48
N HIS A 183 -33.80 -7.78 -40.16
CA HIS A 183 -33.27 -8.84 -39.29
C HIS A 183 -32.59 -8.23 -38.05
N LEU A 184 -33.15 -8.49 -36.87
CA LEU A 184 -32.64 -7.97 -35.59
C LEU A 184 -31.80 -9.02 -34.87
N HIS A 185 -30.55 -8.67 -34.54
CA HIS A 185 -29.64 -9.49 -33.73
C HIS A 185 -29.52 -8.95 -32.31
N ARG A 186 -29.85 -9.77 -31.32
CA ARG A 186 -29.85 -9.44 -29.89
C ARG A 186 -28.51 -9.79 -29.25
N ARG A 187 -28.26 -9.22 -28.08
CA ARG A 187 -27.05 -9.46 -27.26
C ARG A 187 -26.75 -10.95 -27.01
N ASN A 188 -27.79 -11.77 -26.88
CA ASN A 188 -27.69 -13.19 -26.55
C ASN A 188 -27.77 -14.10 -27.77
N ASP A 189 -27.86 -13.55 -28.98
CA ASP A 189 -27.84 -14.37 -30.19
C ASP A 189 -26.42 -14.93 -30.39
N ARG A 190 -26.35 -16.20 -30.80
CA ARG A 190 -25.08 -16.91 -31.01
C ARG A 190 -25.05 -17.57 -32.39
N PRO A 191 -23.87 -17.71 -33.01
CA PRO A 191 -23.71 -18.48 -34.24
C PRO A 191 -24.16 -19.93 -34.04
N PRO A 192 -24.39 -20.69 -35.12
CA PRO A 192 -24.65 -22.13 -35.01
C PRO A 192 -23.63 -22.82 -34.10
N HIS A 193 -24.11 -23.68 -33.20
CA HIS A 193 -23.30 -24.40 -32.21
C HIS A 193 -22.43 -23.49 -31.33
N ALA A 194 -22.83 -22.22 -31.21
CA ALA A 194 -22.11 -21.14 -30.55
C ALA A 194 -20.63 -21.04 -30.92
N GLY A 195 -20.32 -21.23 -32.21
CA GLY A 195 -18.97 -21.14 -32.74
C GLY A 195 -18.18 -22.44 -32.72
N ARG A 196 -18.76 -23.56 -32.26
CA ARG A 196 -18.13 -24.88 -32.42
C ARG A 196 -18.12 -25.26 -33.90
N ILE A 197 -16.94 -25.62 -34.39
CA ILE A 197 -16.76 -26.05 -35.78
C ILE A 197 -17.45 -27.41 -35.93
N ASP A 198 -18.51 -27.45 -36.76
CA ASP A 198 -19.17 -28.70 -37.14
C ASP A 198 -18.42 -29.31 -38.34
N PRO A 199 -17.81 -30.50 -38.19
CA PRO A 199 -17.14 -31.16 -39.31
C PRO A 199 -18.11 -31.59 -40.42
N ALA A 200 -19.42 -31.60 -40.20
CA ALA A 200 -20.42 -31.85 -41.25
C ALA A 200 -20.74 -30.60 -42.10
N ALA A 201 -20.31 -29.41 -41.69
CA ALA A 201 -20.55 -28.19 -42.44
C ALA A 201 -19.72 -28.15 -43.74
N PRO A 202 -20.22 -27.50 -44.81
CA PRO A 202 -19.42 -27.23 -46.01
C PRO A 202 -18.14 -26.44 -45.67
N VAL A 203 -17.05 -26.66 -46.42
CA VAL A 203 -15.77 -25.93 -46.26
C VAL A 203 -15.99 -24.43 -46.23
N ALA A 204 -16.79 -23.90 -47.16
CA ALA A 204 -17.11 -22.47 -47.21
C ALA A 204 -17.84 -21.96 -45.96
N GLY A 205 -18.65 -22.81 -45.30
CA GLY A 205 -19.31 -22.50 -44.03
C GLY A 205 -18.33 -22.41 -42.87
N ILE A 206 -17.39 -23.35 -42.77
CA ILE A 206 -16.33 -23.35 -41.74
C ILE A 206 -15.42 -22.12 -41.89
N VAL A 207 -15.03 -21.80 -43.13
CA VAL A 207 -14.21 -20.61 -43.43
C VAL A 207 -14.94 -19.33 -43.01
N ARG A 208 -16.23 -19.18 -43.34
CA ARG A 208 -17.03 -18.02 -42.89
C ARG A 208 -17.16 -17.95 -41.37
N LEU A 209 -17.38 -19.09 -40.69
CA LEU A 209 -17.47 -19.15 -39.23
C LEU A 209 -16.19 -18.65 -38.56
N VAL A 210 -15.03 -19.15 -39.00
CA VAL A 210 -13.73 -18.79 -38.42
C VAL A 210 -13.43 -17.30 -38.64
N ARG A 211 -13.67 -16.77 -39.83
CA ARG A 211 -13.49 -15.34 -40.13
C ARG A 211 -14.47 -14.43 -39.38
N ALA A 212 -15.73 -14.84 -39.28
CA ALA A 212 -16.76 -14.06 -38.60
C ALA A 212 -16.50 -13.95 -37.09
N LEU A 213 -15.81 -14.93 -36.50
CA LEU A 213 -15.48 -14.94 -35.07
C LEU A 213 -14.05 -14.49 -34.77
N ASP A 214 -13.30 -14.05 -35.79
CA ASP A 214 -11.98 -13.44 -35.61
C ASP A 214 -12.11 -11.93 -35.37
N HIS A 215 -11.87 -11.55 -34.11
CA HIS A 215 -11.88 -10.17 -33.61
C HIS A 215 -10.46 -9.65 -33.31
N GLY A 216 -9.41 -10.42 -33.64
CA GLY A 216 -8.04 -10.15 -33.16
C GLY A 216 -7.98 -10.03 -31.63
N ASP A 217 -7.35 -8.96 -31.14
CA ASP A 217 -7.19 -8.70 -29.70
C ASP A 217 -8.41 -7.99 -29.07
N TYR A 218 -9.45 -7.70 -29.86
CA TYR A 218 -10.67 -7.04 -29.35
C TYR A 218 -11.55 -8.05 -28.59
N PRO A 219 -12.20 -7.66 -27.47
CA PRO A 219 -13.11 -8.55 -26.76
C PRO A 219 -14.22 -9.05 -27.68
N ASN A 220 -14.36 -10.37 -27.81
CA ASN A 220 -15.36 -10.99 -28.65
C ASN A 220 -16.63 -11.33 -27.83
N PRO A 221 -17.75 -10.61 -28.03
CA PRO A 221 -18.97 -10.83 -27.26
C PRO A 221 -19.84 -11.98 -27.82
N VAL A 222 -19.57 -12.46 -29.05
CA VAL A 222 -20.44 -13.38 -29.80
C VAL A 222 -20.00 -14.84 -29.69
N GLY A 223 -18.70 -15.13 -29.56
CA GLY A 223 -18.18 -16.51 -29.50
C GLY A 223 -16.87 -16.67 -30.26
N THR A 224 -16.08 -17.69 -29.94
CA THR A 224 -14.84 -18.02 -30.68
C THR A 224 -15.05 -19.24 -31.56
N ALA A 225 -14.38 -19.29 -32.72
CA ALA A 225 -14.34 -20.51 -33.52
C ALA A 225 -13.54 -21.58 -32.76
N ARG A 226 -14.22 -22.63 -32.32
CA ARG A 226 -13.66 -23.64 -31.41
C ARG A 226 -13.70 -25.04 -31.97
N LEU A 227 -12.67 -25.80 -31.64
CA LEU A 227 -12.51 -27.21 -31.93
C LEU A 227 -12.39 -27.99 -30.62
N VAL A 228 -13.11 -29.10 -30.53
CA VAL A 228 -13.07 -30.00 -29.36
C VAL A 228 -12.54 -31.35 -29.82
N THR A 229 -11.43 -31.80 -29.24
CA THR A 229 -10.78 -33.09 -29.55
C THR A 229 -10.62 -33.92 -28.27
N GLY A 230 -10.08 -35.14 -28.38
CA GLY A 230 -9.72 -35.92 -27.19
C GLY A 230 -8.69 -35.26 -26.29
N ALA A 231 -7.91 -34.31 -26.82
CA ALA A 231 -6.89 -33.56 -26.08
C ALA A 231 -7.44 -32.31 -25.37
N GLY A 232 -8.67 -31.89 -25.67
CA GLY A 232 -9.32 -30.75 -25.02
C GLY A 232 -9.91 -29.74 -26.00
N TRP A 233 -9.97 -28.48 -25.55
CA TRP A 233 -10.61 -27.37 -26.26
C TRP A 233 -9.56 -26.46 -26.87
N PHE A 234 -9.79 -26.08 -28.12
CA PHE A 234 -8.86 -25.25 -28.89
C PHE A 234 -9.63 -24.21 -29.71
N THR A 235 -8.96 -23.12 -30.06
CA THR A 235 -9.50 -22.10 -30.97
C THR A 235 -8.69 -22.05 -32.25
N ALA A 236 -9.34 -21.72 -33.37
CA ALA A 236 -8.67 -21.45 -34.65
C ALA A 236 -8.97 -20.02 -35.09
N THR A 237 -7.96 -19.29 -35.55
CA THR A 237 -8.15 -17.92 -36.09
C THR A 237 -8.15 -17.89 -37.61
N ARG A 238 -7.76 -18.97 -38.28
CA ARG A 238 -7.73 -19.06 -39.74
C ARG A 238 -8.24 -20.42 -40.23
N ALA A 239 -8.95 -20.40 -41.35
CA ALA A 239 -9.41 -21.59 -42.05
C ALA A 239 -9.36 -21.37 -43.56
N GLU A 240 -8.88 -22.38 -44.30
CA GLU A 240 -8.77 -22.34 -45.76
C GLU A 240 -9.10 -23.70 -46.39
N PRO A 241 -9.61 -23.74 -47.64
CA PRO A 241 -9.81 -24.99 -48.35
C PRO A 241 -8.50 -25.76 -48.50
N ALA A 242 -8.58 -27.08 -48.34
CA ALA A 242 -7.45 -27.99 -48.52
C ALA A 242 -7.83 -29.13 -49.47
N ALA A 243 -6.81 -29.82 -50.00
CA ALA A 243 -7.01 -31.05 -50.76
C ALA A 243 -7.07 -32.25 -49.79
N GLY A 244 -8.04 -33.13 -50.00
CA GLY A 244 -8.21 -34.33 -49.18
C GLY A 244 -9.50 -35.06 -49.52
N ASP A 245 -9.55 -36.35 -49.19
CA ASP A 245 -10.73 -37.20 -49.33
C ASP A 245 -10.88 -38.07 -48.08
N GLY A 246 -12.12 -38.41 -47.73
CA GLY A 246 -12.46 -39.15 -46.52
C GLY A 246 -13.81 -38.77 -45.93
N ALA A 247 -14.16 -39.40 -44.80
CA ALA A 247 -15.40 -39.10 -44.09
C ALA A 247 -15.29 -37.78 -43.30
N ALA A 248 -16.38 -37.01 -43.25
CA ALA A 248 -16.46 -35.78 -42.45
C ALA A 248 -16.01 -36.01 -40.99
N GLY A 249 -15.11 -35.16 -40.51
CA GLY A 249 -14.52 -35.20 -39.16
C GLY A 249 -13.19 -35.94 -39.06
N VAL A 250 -12.78 -36.68 -40.09
CA VAL A 250 -11.48 -37.38 -40.09
C VAL A 250 -10.34 -36.35 -40.22
N VAL A 251 -9.39 -36.40 -39.28
CA VAL A 251 -8.13 -35.64 -39.35
C VAL A 251 -7.20 -36.30 -40.37
N LEU A 252 -6.82 -35.55 -41.40
CA LEU A 252 -5.93 -36.01 -42.46
C LEU A 252 -4.47 -35.76 -42.13
N ASP A 253 -4.16 -34.61 -41.53
CA ASP A 253 -2.82 -34.18 -41.21
C ASP A 253 -2.82 -33.20 -40.03
N ALA A 254 -1.72 -33.16 -39.28
CA ALA A 254 -1.53 -32.29 -38.12
C ALA A 254 -0.05 -31.92 -38.02
N ASP A 255 0.32 -30.75 -38.54
CA ASP A 255 1.71 -30.31 -38.69
C ASP A 255 1.94 -28.90 -38.14
N ALA A 256 3.15 -28.36 -38.38
CA ALA A 256 3.49 -27.00 -37.98
C ALA A 256 2.68 -25.92 -38.73
N ALA A 257 2.08 -26.24 -39.87
CA ALA A 257 1.27 -25.33 -40.67
C ALA A 257 -0.20 -25.35 -40.26
N GLY A 258 -0.69 -26.41 -39.59
CA GLY A 258 -2.02 -26.47 -39.00
C GLY A 258 -2.62 -27.87 -38.95
N LEU A 259 -3.92 -27.91 -38.67
CA LEU A 259 -4.72 -29.14 -38.64
C LEU A 259 -5.56 -29.24 -39.92
N VAL A 260 -5.40 -30.31 -40.68
CA VAL A 260 -6.23 -30.60 -41.87
C VAL A 260 -7.27 -31.66 -41.51
N MET A 261 -8.55 -31.35 -41.72
CA MET A 261 -9.64 -32.28 -41.49
C MET A 261 -10.66 -32.29 -42.63
N MET A 262 -11.35 -33.41 -42.80
CA MET A 262 -12.48 -33.52 -43.73
C MET A 262 -13.70 -32.78 -43.18
N ALA A 263 -14.23 -31.86 -43.99
CA ALA A 263 -15.50 -31.19 -43.81
C ALA A 263 -16.61 -31.92 -44.61
N GLY A 264 -17.81 -31.35 -44.69
CA GLY A 264 -18.97 -31.99 -45.33
C GLY A 264 -18.85 -32.21 -46.84
N ASP A 265 -18.09 -31.36 -47.55
CA ASP A 265 -17.98 -31.35 -49.03
C ASP A 265 -16.52 -31.26 -49.55
N GLY A 266 -15.52 -31.34 -48.65
CA GLY A 266 -14.10 -31.24 -48.99
C GLY A 266 -13.22 -31.18 -47.74
N ALA A 267 -11.91 -30.94 -47.88
CA ALA A 267 -11.01 -30.77 -46.73
C ALA A 267 -10.84 -29.28 -46.37
N VAL A 268 -10.60 -29.00 -45.08
CA VAL A 268 -10.30 -27.67 -44.55
C VAL A 268 -9.05 -27.71 -43.69
N ARG A 269 -8.16 -26.73 -43.86
CA ARG A 269 -7.00 -26.51 -43.00
C ARG A 269 -7.32 -25.42 -41.98
N LEU A 270 -7.17 -25.74 -40.70
CA LEU A 270 -7.29 -24.81 -39.58
C LEU A 270 -5.90 -24.40 -39.10
N SER A 271 -5.67 -23.10 -38.92
CA SER A 271 -4.40 -22.55 -38.45
C SER A 271 -4.62 -21.41 -37.44
N GLY A 272 -3.52 -20.92 -36.85
CA GLY A 272 -3.59 -19.99 -35.71
C GLY A 272 -4.19 -20.66 -34.47
N LEU A 273 -3.80 -21.90 -34.24
CA LEU A 273 -4.36 -22.77 -33.21
C LEU A 273 -3.88 -22.34 -31.81
N ARG A 274 -4.82 -22.18 -30.88
CA ARG A 274 -4.52 -21.80 -29.50
C ARG A 274 -5.24 -22.68 -28.48
N ASP A 275 -4.62 -22.86 -27.32
CA ASP A 275 -5.26 -23.48 -26.16
C ASP A 275 -6.17 -22.50 -25.39
N VAL A 276 -6.79 -23.01 -24.33
CA VAL A 276 -7.67 -22.23 -23.46
C VAL A 276 -6.99 -21.07 -22.73
N ALA A 277 -5.66 -21.05 -22.68
CA ALA A 277 -4.87 -19.97 -22.11
C ALA A 277 -4.39 -18.96 -23.18
N GLY A 278 -4.86 -19.09 -24.43
CA GLY A 278 -4.49 -18.21 -25.54
C GLY A 278 -3.10 -18.50 -26.12
N ARG A 279 -2.41 -19.56 -25.66
CA ARG A 279 -1.07 -19.91 -26.14
C ARG A 279 -1.15 -20.67 -27.45
N SER A 280 -0.20 -20.39 -28.34
CA SER A 280 -0.08 -21.15 -29.60
C SER A 280 0.23 -22.63 -29.30
N VAL A 281 -0.52 -23.54 -29.92
CA VAL A 281 -0.34 -24.99 -29.74
C VAL A 281 -0.06 -25.66 -31.09
N PRO A 282 0.98 -26.50 -31.19
CA PRO A 282 1.21 -27.34 -32.36
C PRO A 282 0.02 -28.27 -32.64
N ALA A 283 -0.35 -28.45 -33.92
CA ALA A 283 -1.53 -29.23 -34.30
C ALA A 283 -1.45 -30.71 -33.87
N ASP A 284 -0.25 -31.28 -33.84
CA ASP A 284 0.02 -32.68 -33.43
C ASP A 284 -0.27 -32.95 -31.94
N ARG A 285 -0.33 -31.90 -31.12
CA ARG A 285 -0.78 -31.96 -29.72
C ARG A 285 -2.29 -31.90 -29.57
N MET A 286 -3.01 -31.50 -30.63
CA MET A 286 -4.47 -31.37 -30.61
C MET A 286 -5.16 -32.64 -31.06
N ALA A 287 -4.70 -33.24 -32.16
CA ALA A 287 -5.25 -34.47 -32.70
C ALA A 287 -4.21 -35.20 -33.56
N ARG A 288 -4.39 -36.51 -33.74
CA ARG A 288 -3.53 -37.31 -34.61
C ARG A 288 -4.20 -37.61 -35.95
N PRO A 289 -3.45 -37.77 -37.05
CA PRO A 289 -4.01 -38.28 -38.31
C PRO A 289 -4.79 -39.59 -38.08
N GLY A 290 -6.00 -39.66 -38.64
CA GLY A 290 -6.95 -40.76 -38.46
C GLY A 290 -7.90 -40.62 -37.27
N GLU A 291 -7.70 -39.64 -36.38
CA GLU A 291 -8.67 -39.31 -35.32
C GLU A 291 -9.94 -38.69 -35.92
N VAL A 292 -11.10 -38.97 -35.32
CA VAL A 292 -12.39 -38.44 -35.77
C VAL A 292 -12.87 -37.38 -34.79
N ILE A 293 -12.98 -36.15 -35.26
CA ILE A 293 -13.52 -35.03 -34.50
C ILE A 293 -15.04 -35.17 -34.43
N ALA A 294 -15.56 -35.19 -33.20
CA ALA A 294 -16.99 -35.38 -32.96
C ALA A 294 -17.81 -34.14 -33.34
N ARG A 295 -18.98 -34.38 -33.93
CA ARG A 295 -19.97 -33.34 -34.22
C ARG A 295 -20.50 -32.68 -32.94
N PRO A 296 -20.89 -31.40 -33.00
CA PRO A 296 -21.66 -30.77 -31.93
C PRO A 296 -22.98 -31.52 -31.68
N ASP A 297 -23.41 -31.60 -30.42
CA ASP A 297 -24.75 -32.08 -30.07
C ASP A 297 -25.68 -30.92 -29.69
N GLY A 298 -26.99 -31.09 -29.87
CA GLY A 298 -27.98 -30.03 -29.59
C GLY A 298 -28.17 -29.72 -28.10
N THR A 299 -27.59 -30.53 -27.21
CA THR A 299 -27.66 -30.33 -25.75
C THR A 299 -26.77 -29.19 -25.27
N GLU A 300 -25.62 -28.97 -25.92
CA GLU A 300 -24.75 -27.81 -25.67
C GLU A 300 -25.46 -26.48 -25.96
N ASP A 301 -26.20 -26.41 -27.08
CA ASP A 301 -26.91 -25.18 -27.50
C ASP A 301 -28.05 -24.81 -26.54
N ALA A 302 -28.82 -25.79 -26.09
CA ALA A 302 -29.88 -25.59 -25.09
C ALA A 302 -29.31 -25.15 -23.73
N THR A 303 -28.19 -25.72 -23.33
CA THR A 303 -27.49 -25.39 -22.07
C THR A 303 -26.93 -23.98 -22.11
N LEU A 304 -26.30 -23.61 -23.22
CA LEU A 304 -25.77 -22.27 -23.40
C LEU A 304 -26.89 -21.22 -23.42
N ALA A 305 -28.00 -21.47 -24.12
CA ALA A 305 -29.13 -20.53 -24.17
C ALA A 305 -29.69 -20.17 -22.77
N LEU A 306 -29.63 -21.10 -21.81
CA LEU A 306 -29.96 -20.84 -20.40
C LEU A 306 -28.87 -19.99 -19.71
N ALA A 307 -27.60 -20.34 -19.91
CA ALA A 307 -26.44 -19.68 -19.34
C ALA A 307 -26.29 -18.20 -19.74
N LEU A 308 -26.70 -17.84 -20.96
CA LEU A 308 -26.51 -16.50 -21.54
C LEU A 308 -27.27 -15.39 -20.81
N LYS A 309 -28.34 -15.72 -20.07
CA LYS A 309 -29.09 -14.74 -19.27
C LYS A 309 -28.28 -14.19 -18.10
N ASP A 310 -27.40 -15.03 -17.55
CA ASP A 310 -26.53 -14.72 -16.41
C ASP A 310 -25.08 -14.44 -16.84
N GLU A 311 -24.77 -14.33 -18.14
CA GLU A 311 -23.40 -14.12 -18.62
C GLU A 311 -22.74 -12.87 -18.01
N GLY A 312 -23.51 -11.81 -17.77
CA GLY A 312 -23.02 -10.61 -17.09
C GLY A 312 -22.58 -10.87 -15.64
N HIS A 313 -23.32 -11.71 -14.92
CA HIS A 313 -22.95 -12.18 -13.59
C HIS A 313 -21.67 -13.02 -13.64
N TRP A 314 -21.58 -13.97 -14.57
CA TRP A 314 -20.40 -14.83 -14.73
C TRP A 314 -19.14 -14.06 -15.11
N ARG A 315 -19.24 -13.06 -15.99
CA ARG A 315 -18.12 -12.16 -16.33
C ARG A 315 -17.62 -11.40 -15.11
N ALA A 316 -18.54 -10.84 -14.31
CA ALA A 316 -18.19 -10.14 -13.09
C ALA A 316 -17.58 -11.07 -12.03
N ALA A 317 -18.08 -12.31 -11.93
CA ALA A 317 -17.55 -13.33 -11.03
C ALA A 317 -16.12 -13.74 -11.41
N LEU A 318 -15.88 -14.06 -12.69
CA LEU A 318 -14.54 -14.40 -13.21
C LEU A 318 -13.54 -13.24 -13.02
N ALA A 319 -13.95 -12.01 -13.32
CA ALA A 319 -13.09 -10.83 -13.14
C ALA A 319 -12.70 -10.57 -11.67
N ALA A 320 -13.46 -11.11 -10.71
CA ALA A 320 -13.21 -10.96 -9.28
C ALA A 320 -12.46 -12.16 -8.66
N GLN A 321 -12.14 -13.20 -9.44
CA GLN A 321 -11.49 -14.41 -8.95
C GLN A 321 -9.96 -14.30 -8.93
N VAL A 322 -9.35 -14.91 -7.92
CA VAL A 322 -7.90 -15.13 -7.86
C VAL A 322 -7.63 -16.63 -7.94
N PRO A 323 -6.71 -17.08 -8.81
CA PRO A 323 -6.44 -18.51 -8.93
C PRO A 323 -5.73 -19.08 -7.69
N ALA A 324 -6.10 -20.29 -7.28
CA ALA A 324 -5.40 -21.04 -6.23
C ALA A 324 -3.92 -21.23 -6.56
N ALA A 325 -3.03 -20.77 -5.66
CA ALA A 325 -1.62 -21.12 -5.70
C ALA A 325 -1.35 -22.33 -4.79
N VAL A 326 -0.71 -23.37 -5.33
CA VAL A 326 -0.08 -24.38 -4.48
C VAL A 326 1.21 -23.75 -3.94
N PRO A 327 1.40 -23.61 -2.62
CA PRO A 327 2.47 -22.82 -2.02
C PRO A 327 3.83 -23.53 -2.07
N LEU A 328 4.26 -24.01 -3.24
CA LEU A 328 5.49 -24.80 -3.43
C LEU A 328 6.19 -24.46 -4.75
N PRO A 329 7.54 -24.45 -4.78
CA PRO A 329 8.31 -24.19 -6.00
C PRO A 329 8.10 -25.31 -7.02
N GLY A 330 7.74 -24.93 -8.26
CA GLY A 330 7.50 -25.83 -9.37
C GLY A 330 8.77 -26.44 -9.96
N GLY A 331 8.66 -27.68 -10.46
CA GLY A 331 9.72 -28.39 -11.20
C GLY A 331 9.19 -29.67 -11.85
N VAL A 332 9.74 -30.04 -13.02
CA VAL A 332 9.42 -31.22 -13.87
C VAL A 332 10.40 -32.36 -13.50
N LYS A 333 10.14 -33.69 -13.48
CA LYS A 333 9.52 -34.63 -14.46
C LYS A 333 9.23 -35.99 -13.76
N GLY A 334 8.15 -36.70 -14.11
CA GLY A 334 7.92 -38.10 -13.73
C GLY A 334 6.82 -38.76 -14.59
N ASP A 335 6.92 -40.07 -14.84
CA ASP A 335 6.05 -40.76 -15.82
C ASP A 335 4.69 -41.23 -15.27
N ALA A 336 4.45 -41.13 -13.95
CA ALA A 336 3.23 -41.61 -13.30
C ALA A 336 2.65 -40.59 -12.29
N PRO A 337 1.31 -40.53 -12.13
CA PRO A 337 0.67 -39.66 -11.13
C PRO A 337 1.13 -39.99 -9.71
N LEU A 338 1.50 -38.97 -8.94
CA LEU A 338 1.84 -39.13 -7.53
C LEU A 338 0.54 -39.31 -6.73
N THR A 339 0.48 -40.29 -5.82
CA THR A 339 -0.74 -40.62 -5.06
C THR A 339 -0.46 -40.79 -3.56
N ALA A 340 -1.35 -40.28 -2.71
CA ALA A 340 -1.37 -40.52 -1.27
C ALA A 340 -2.80 -40.83 -0.80
N SER A 341 -2.94 -41.73 0.16
CA SER A 341 -4.25 -42.12 0.73
C SER A 341 -4.31 -41.83 2.22
N PHE A 342 -5.50 -41.50 2.71
CA PHE A 342 -5.75 -41.10 4.09
C PHE A 342 -7.00 -41.82 4.62
N ASP A 343 -6.95 -42.28 5.85
CA ASP A 343 -8.13 -42.73 6.58
C ASP A 343 -8.83 -41.51 7.18
N LEU A 344 -10.14 -41.37 6.94
CA LEU A 344 -10.90 -40.23 7.41
C LEU A 344 -11.67 -40.57 8.69
N ALA A 345 -11.37 -39.84 9.77
CA ALA A 345 -12.21 -39.79 10.98
C ALA A 345 -13.33 -38.73 10.88
N LEU A 346 -13.33 -37.93 9.80
CA LEU A 346 -14.28 -36.87 9.49
C LEU A 346 -15.21 -37.33 8.36
N ASP A 347 -16.37 -36.69 8.22
CA ASP A 347 -17.17 -36.82 7.01
C ASP A 347 -16.45 -36.22 5.79
N ALA A 348 -16.90 -36.62 4.59
CA ALA A 348 -16.24 -36.25 3.34
C ALA A 348 -16.29 -34.73 3.08
N ASP A 349 -17.38 -34.06 3.42
CA ASP A 349 -17.53 -32.63 3.19
C ASP A 349 -16.59 -31.82 4.09
N ALA A 350 -16.43 -32.23 5.36
CA ALA A 350 -15.46 -31.66 6.28
C ALA A 350 -14.01 -31.88 5.83
N ALA A 351 -13.70 -33.05 5.25
CA ALA A 351 -12.37 -33.32 4.70
C ALA A 351 -12.05 -32.43 3.48
N LEU A 352 -13.00 -32.30 2.55
CA LEU A 352 -12.87 -31.41 1.38
C LEU A 352 -12.71 -29.95 1.82
N ALA A 353 -13.47 -29.50 2.83
CA ALA A 353 -13.36 -28.16 3.39
C ALA A 353 -11.97 -27.88 3.98
N ARG A 354 -11.40 -28.83 4.74
CA ARG A 354 -10.06 -28.65 5.34
C ARG A 354 -8.94 -28.61 4.29
N PHE A 355 -9.06 -29.39 3.21
CA PHE A 355 -8.12 -29.31 2.11
C PHE A 355 -8.23 -27.98 1.35
N ALA A 356 -9.44 -27.50 1.10
CA ALA A 356 -9.66 -26.20 0.46
C ALA A 356 -9.06 -25.05 1.30
N ALA A 357 -9.31 -25.03 2.61
CA ALA A 357 -8.71 -24.05 3.53
C ALA A 357 -7.18 -24.09 3.50
N MET A 358 -6.57 -25.28 3.52
CA MET A 358 -5.11 -25.43 3.45
C MET A 358 -4.50 -24.83 2.17
N ILE A 359 -5.20 -24.92 1.04
CA ILE A 359 -4.76 -24.31 -0.23
C ILE A 359 -5.01 -22.79 -0.23
N ALA A 360 -6.10 -22.34 0.40
CA ALA A 360 -6.48 -20.93 0.44
C ALA A 360 -5.61 -20.08 1.39
N GLU A 361 -5.16 -20.62 2.52
CA GLU A 361 -4.28 -19.96 3.49
C GLU A 361 -2.94 -19.48 2.89
N GLY A 362 -2.57 -19.97 1.70
CA GLY A 362 -1.37 -19.52 0.98
C GLY A 362 -1.53 -18.26 0.11
N ASP A 363 -2.74 -17.70 -0.04
CA ASP A 363 -3.02 -16.59 -0.97
C ASP A 363 -3.53 -15.31 -0.25
N GLU A 364 -2.73 -14.24 -0.31
CA GLU A 364 -3.06 -12.93 0.28
C GLU A 364 -3.99 -12.08 -0.61
N ARG A 365 -4.34 -12.53 -1.82
CA ARG A 365 -4.96 -11.69 -2.87
C ARG A 365 -6.49 -11.77 -2.92
N GLY A 366 -7.12 -12.53 -2.03
CA GLY A 366 -8.56 -12.63 -1.91
C GLY A 366 -9.08 -14.05 -2.21
N PRO A 367 -10.33 -14.20 -2.66
CA PRO A 367 -10.99 -15.50 -2.77
C PRO A 367 -10.33 -16.43 -3.78
N VAL A 368 -10.20 -17.70 -3.37
CA VAL A 368 -9.51 -18.76 -4.13
C VAL A 368 -10.49 -19.60 -4.97
N ASP A 369 -10.10 -19.89 -6.21
CA ASP A 369 -10.88 -20.70 -7.18
C ASP A 369 -10.50 -22.20 -7.14
N PHE A 370 -11.50 -23.09 -7.09
CA PHE A 370 -11.33 -24.54 -7.13
C PHE A 370 -12.18 -25.19 -8.25
N ALA A 371 -11.64 -26.23 -8.89
CA ALA A 371 -12.39 -27.05 -9.83
C ALA A 371 -13.14 -28.18 -9.09
N LEU A 372 -14.48 -28.17 -9.13
CA LEU A 372 -15.30 -29.30 -8.66
C LEU A 372 -15.72 -30.17 -9.84
N ALA A 373 -15.40 -31.46 -9.81
CA ALA A 373 -15.85 -32.40 -10.83
C ALA A 373 -16.82 -33.44 -10.27
N ARG A 374 -17.98 -33.59 -10.93
CA ARG A 374 -18.80 -34.81 -10.87
C ARG A 374 -18.93 -35.40 -12.26
N GLY A 375 -18.20 -36.49 -12.52
CA GLY A 375 -18.39 -37.35 -13.68
C GLY A 375 -17.98 -36.75 -15.05
N ARG A 376 -16.84 -37.23 -15.58
CA ARG A 376 -16.32 -37.05 -16.95
C ARG A 376 -16.13 -35.60 -17.45
N GLY A 377 -14.91 -35.09 -17.23
CA GLY A 377 -14.05 -34.44 -18.24
C GLY A 377 -14.53 -33.15 -18.92
N GLY A 378 -14.10 -32.00 -18.38
CA GLY A 378 -14.07 -30.70 -19.05
C GLY A 378 -13.77 -29.61 -18.03
N LEU A 379 -12.78 -28.75 -18.28
CA LEU A 379 -12.28 -27.76 -17.32
C LEU A 379 -13.36 -26.75 -16.89
N LEU A 380 -13.30 -26.34 -15.61
CA LEU A 380 -14.32 -25.63 -14.83
C LEU A 380 -15.54 -26.51 -14.56
N SER A 381 -16.01 -26.52 -13.32
CA SER A 381 -17.25 -27.21 -12.94
C SER A 381 -18.31 -26.94 -14.00
N ASP A 382 -19.08 -27.98 -14.35
CA ASP A 382 -20.30 -27.88 -15.13
C ASP A 382 -21.30 -26.85 -14.56
N ARG A 383 -21.06 -26.34 -13.33
CA ARG A 383 -21.98 -25.49 -12.56
C ARG A 383 -21.32 -24.48 -11.58
N VAL A 384 -20.20 -23.81 -11.90
CA VAL A 384 -19.62 -22.59 -11.22
C VAL A 384 -18.12 -22.76 -10.90
N PRO A 385 -17.23 -21.79 -11.21
CA PRO A 385 -15.96 -21.64 -10.49
C PRO A 385 -16.24 -21.13 -9.07
N VAL A 386 -16.10 -22.00 -8.07
CA VAL A 386 -16.57 -21.68 -6.71
C VAL A 386 -15.47 -20.95 -5.95
N ARG A 387 -15.77 -19.70 -5.59
CA ARG A 387 -15.06 -18.91 -4.58
C ARG A 387 -15.43 -19.44 -3.20
N PHE A 388 -14.45 -19.80 -2.39
CA PHE A 388 -14.65 -20.06 -0.97
C PHE A 388 -13.77 -19.11 -0.15
N ASP A 389 -14.43 -18.25 0.64
CA ASP A 389 -13.81 -17.58 1.78
C ASP A 389 -14.01 -18.49 3.02
N ASP A 390 -13.22 -18.31 4.10
CA ASP A 390 -13.18 -19.12 5.34
C ASP A 390 -14.50 -19.17 6.17
N GLU A 391 -15.63 -19.49 5.56
CA GLU A 391 -16.95 -19.46 6.19
C GLU A 391 -17.45 -20.87 6.58
N PRO A 392 -18.01 -21.02 7.79
CA PRO A 392 -18.81 -22.18 8.16
C PRO A 392 -20.05 -22.26 7.27
N GLY A 393 -20.05 -23.19 6.32
CA GLY A 393 -21.11 -23.29 5.32
C GLY A 393 -20.73 -24.00 4.03
N PHE A 394 -19.49 -24.49 3.90
CA PHE A 394 -19.00 -25.23 2.74
C PHE A 394 -19.98 -26.28 2.18
N PRO A 395 -20.65 -27.14 3.01
CA PRO A 395 -21.65 -28.08 2.49
C PRO A 395 -22.86 -27.39 1.83
N ALA A 396 -23.28 -26.24 2.36
CA ALA A 396 -24.40 -25.45 1.85
C ALA A 396 -24.02 -24.63 0.60
N ALA A 397 -22.81 -24.07 0.55
CA ALA A 397 -22.30 -23.36 -0.62
C ALA A 397 -22.08 -24.31 -1.80
N LEU A 398 -21.55 -25.51 -1.53
CA LEU A 398 -21.44 -26.60 -2.49
C LEU A 398 -22.82 -27.04 -2.99
N ALA A 399 -23.81 -27.16 -2.09
CA ALA A 399 -25.21 -27.44 -2.47
C ALA A 399 -25.87 -26.30 -3.27
N ALA A 400 -25.55 -25.04 -3.01
CA ALA A 400 -26.09 -23.88 -3.71
C ALA A 400 -25.46 -23.70 -5.11
N ALA A 401 -24.16 -23.94 -5.27
CA ALA A 401 -23.50 -23.99 -6.58
C ALA A 401 -24.13 -25.08 -7.47
N ARG A 402 -24.40 -26.26 -6.89
CA ARG A 402 -25.13 -27.35 -7.55
C ARG A 402 -26.53 -26.96 -8.04
N ALA A 403 -27.13 -25.91 -7.47
CA ALA A 403 -28.49 -25.44 -7.75
C ALA A 403 -28.59 -24.25 -8.74
N ARG A 404 -27.48 -23.64 -9.18
CA ARG A 404 -27.49 -22.50 -10.13
C ARG A 404 -27.50 -22.96 -11.61
N GLN A 405 -27.94 -22.07 -12.50
CA GLN A 405 -28.03 -22.27 -13.96
C GLN A 405 -26.66 -22.53 -14.61
N PRO A 406 -26.60 -23.13 -15.82
CA PRO A 406 -25.35 -23.51 -16.48
C PRO A 406 -24.39 -22.34 -16.73
N PHE A 407 -23.08 -22.62 -16.74
CA PHE A 407 -22.00 -21.67 -17.05
C PHE A 407 -21.62 -21.75 -18.53
N PRO A 408 -21.36 -20.62 -19.21
CA PRO A 408 -20.86 -20.65 -20.59
C PRO A 408 -19.36 -21.01 -20.60
N GLY A 409 -19.04 -22.29 -20.83
CA GLY A 409 -17.66 -22.81 -20.79
C GLY A 409 -16.66 -22.12 -21.74
N ASP A 410 -17.15 -21.47 -22.78
CA ASP A 410 -16.35 -20.66 -23.71
C ASP A 410 -16.09 -19.22 -23.22
N LEU A 411 -16.63 -18.81 -22.08
CA LEU A 411 -16.51 -17.45 -21.58
C LEU A 411 -15.07 -17.11 -21.20
N VAL A 412 -14.33 -18.07 -20.64
CA VAL A 412 -12.90 -17.88 -20.33
C VAL A 412 -12.09 -17.65 -21.61
N LEU A 413 -12.41 -18.39 -22.69
CA LEU A 413 -11.81 -18.21 -24.01
C LEU A 413 -12.09 -16.80 -24.56
N ARG A 414 -13.32 -16.29 -24.37
CA ARG A 414 -13.74 -14.95 -24.83
C ARG A 414 -13.13 -13.79 -24.05
N LEU A 415 -12.70 -14.03 -22.82
CA LEU A 415 -12.14 -12.99 -21.93
C LEU A 415 -10.61 -12.87 -22.01
N GLY A 416 -9.92 -13.81 -22.66
CA GLY A 416 -8.45 -13.77 -22.76
C GLY A 416 -7.74 -13.81 -21.41
N MET A 417 -8.41 -14.34 -20.37
CA MET A 417 -7.83 -14.49 -19.04
C MET A 417 -6.79 -15.62 -19.07
N ALA A 418 -5.55 -15.29 -19.43
CA ALA A 418 -4.43 -16.20 -19.28
C ALA A 418 -4.18 -16.42 -17.79
N HIS A 419 -4.64 -17.54 -17.25
CA HIS A 419 -4.29 -17.97 -15.90
C HIS A 419 -2.94 -18.70 -15.93
N GLU A 420 -1.90 -18.07 -15.37
CA GLU A 420 -0.55 -18.68 -15.27
C GLU A 420 -0.41 -19.73 -14.16
N THR A 421 -1.50 -20.06 -13.45
CA THR A 421 -1.45 -20.89 -12.23
C THR A 421 -1.92 -22.33 -12.43
N LEU A 422 -1.66 -23.15 -11.42
CA LEU A 422 -1.86 -24.60 -11.39
C LEU A 422 -3.22 -24.96 -10.74
N PRO A 423 -4.29 -25.26 -11.49
CA PRO A 423 -5.60 -25.46 -10.90
C PRO A 423 -5.67 -26.72 -10.02
N VAL A 424 -6.38 -26.62 -8.90
CA VAL A 424 -6.59 -27.71 -7.93
C VAL A 424 -8.04 -28.19 -8.01
N ALA A 425 -8.22 -29.51 -7.90
CA ALA A 425 -9.51 -30.17 -8.07
C ALA A 425 -10.01 -30.83 -6.78
N LEU A 426 -11.32 -30.84 -6.59
CA LEU A 426 -12.03 -31.54 -5.52
C LEU A 426 -12.96 -32.61 -6.13
N SER A 427 -13.01 -33.80 -5.53
CA SER A 427 -13.91 -34.89 -5.94
C SER A 427 -14.54 -35.61 -4.75
N ASP A 428 -15.79 -36.03 -4.89
CA ASP A 428 -16.48 -36.92 -3.95
C ASP A 428 -16.40 -38.42 -4.35
N ASP A 429 -15.67 -38.73 -5.43
CA ASP A 429 -15.34 -40.09 -5.85
C ASP A 429 -13.95 -40.45 -5.34
N PRO A 430 -13.80 -41.36 -4.36
CA PRO A 430 -12.51 -41.70 -3.76
C PRO A 430 -11.57 -42.42 -4.74
N GLU A 431 -12.08 -42.90 -5.88
CA GLU A 431 -11.27 -43.50 -6.95
C GLU A 431 -10.93 -42.51 -8.07
N ALA A 432 -11.32 -41.23 -7.93
CA ALA A 432 -10.95 -40.21 -8.89
C ALA A 432 -9.42 -40.11 -9.04
N GLY A 433 -8.97 -40.27 -10.29
CA GLY A 433 -7.59 -39.99 -10.68
C GLY A 433 -7.33 -38.48 -10.81
N LEU A 434 -6.17 -38.13 -11.35
CA LEU A 434 -5.87 -36.74 -11.69
C LEU A 434 -6.88 -36.21 -12.72
N LEU A 435 -7.61 -35.16 -12.36
CA LEU A 435 -8.56 -34.54 -13.28
C LEU A 435 -7.83 -33.76 -14.39
N PRO A 436 -8.24 -33.91 -15.67
CA PRO A 436 -7.56 -33.26 -16.79
C PRO A 436 -7.37 -31.75 -16.60
N GLY A 437 -6.15 -31.28 -16.86
CA GLY A 437 -5.77 -29.87 -16.76
C GLY A 437 -5.46 -29.37 -15.35
N THR A 438 -5.67 -30.19 -14.31
CA THR A 438 -5.36 -29.85 -12.90
C THR A 438 -3.96 -30.30 -12.50
N ALA A 439 -3.36 -29.60 -11.53
CA ALA A 439 -2.08 -29.98 -10.94
C ALA A 439 -2.24 -30.96 -9.78
N LEU A 440 -3.38 -30.92 -9.08
CA LEU A 440 -3.67 -31.68 -7.89
C LEU A 440 -5.17 -31.99 -7.85
N THR A 441 -5.55 -33.20 -7.45
CA THR A 441 -6.92 -33.62 -7.21
C THR A 441 -7.00 -34.22 -5.81
N PHE A 442 -7.86 -33.67 -4.95
CA PHE A 442 -8.20 -34.25 -3.66
C PHE A 442 -9.60 -34.85 -3.71
N ALA A 443 -9.68 -36.14 -3.42
CA ALA A 443 -10.88 -36.94 -3.44
C ALA A 443 -11.22 -37.45 -2.04
N ALA A 444 -12.47 -37.33 -1.61
CA ALA A 444 -12.90 -37.80 -0.29
C ALA A 444 -14.30 -38.41 -0.32
N ARG A 445 -14.48 -39.54 0.38
CA ARG A 445 -15.77 -40.19 0.64
C ARG A 445 -15.73 -40.88 2.00
N GLU A 446 -16.88 -41.14 2.63
CA GLU A 446 -16.98 -41.75 3.97
C GLU A 446 -15.84 -42.73 4.32
N GLY A 447 -15.04 -42.37 5.31
CA GLY A 447 -13.93 -43.20 5.84
C GLY A 447 -12.63 -43.17 5.05
N ARG A 448 -12.54 -42.56 3.85
CA ARG A 448 -11.33 -42.59 3.01
C ARG A 448 -11.14 -41.35 2.14
N ALA A 449 -9.90 -40.90 2.01
CA ALA A 449 -9.51 -39.84 1.07
C ALA A 449 -8.26 -40.22 0.27
N ARG A 450 -8.10 -39.55 -0.88
CA ARG A 450 -7.00 -39.73 -1.82
C ARG A 450 -6.56 -38.38 -2.38
N LEU A 451 -5.26 -38.17 -2.47
CA LEU A 451 -4.64 -37.02 -3.12
C LEU A 451 -3.84 -37.52 -4.34
N VAL A 452 -4.04 -36.91 -5.50
CA VAL A 452 -3.38 -37.27 -6.75
C VAL A 452 -2.78 -36.02 -7.40
N ALA A 453 -1.51 -36.06 -7.81
CA ALA A 453 -0.83 -34.92 -8.43
C ALA A 453 -0.29 -35.21 -9.83
N CYS A 454 -0.24 -34.15 -10.64
CA CYS A 454 0.40 -34.15 -11.95
C CYS A 454 1.93 -34.09 -11.77
N PRO A 455 2.67 -35.13 -12.24
CA PRO A 455 4.12 -35.20 -12.05
C PRO A 455 4.90 -34.20 -12.91
N ASP A 456 4.27 -33.66 -13.96
CA ASP A 456 4.85 -32.57 -14.77
C ASP A 456 4.69 -31.19 -14.11
N ARG A 457 3.90 -31.10 -13.03
CA ARG A 457 3.56 -29.83 -12.37
C ARG A 457 3.96 -29.79 -10.89
N ILE A 458 4.06 -30.93 -10.22
CA ILE A 458 4.39 -31.04 -8.79
C ILE A 458 5.49 -32.10 -8.59
N THR A 459 6.58 -31.71 -7.94
CA THR A 459 7.70 -32.63 -7.65
C THR A 459 7.32 -33.66 -6.57
N PRO A 460 7.97 -34.84 -6.52
CA PRO A 460 7.74 -35.82 -5.45
C PRO A 460 7.94 -35.25 -4.03
N ALA A 461 8.94 -34.38 -3.84
CA ALA A 461 9.21 -33.72 -2.56
C ALA A 461 8.08 -32.74 -2.19
N ALA A 462 7.63 -31.93 -3.14
CA ALA A 462 6.48 -31.04 -2.96
C ALA A 462 5.21 -31.84 -2.62
N PHE A 463 4.95 -32.94 -3.34
CA PHE A 463 3.79 -33.80 -3.10
C PHE A 463 3.82 -34.44 -1.71
N ALA A 464 4.97 -34.96 -1.28
CA ALA A 464 5.13 -35.53 0.06
C ALA A 464 4.84 -34.51 1.16
N LEU A 465 5.29 -33.26 0.97
CA LEU A 465 5.00 -32.16 1.89
C LEU A 465 3.50 -31.82 1.92
N ILE A 466 2.83 -31.69 0.76
CA ILE A 466 1.37 -31.47 0.70
C ILE A 466 0.64 -32.58 1.44
N ALA A 467 1.00 -33.83 1.19
CA ALA A 467 0.36 -34.99 1.83
C ALA A 467 0.57 -34.99 3.36
N ALA A 468 1.76 -34.64 3.85
CA ALA A 468 2.04 -34.54 5.28
C ALA A 468 1.22 -33.43 5.95
N ARG A 469 1.16 -32.24 5.34
CA ARG A 469 0.36 -31.10 5.82
C ARG A 469 -1.12 -31.43 5.85
N LEU A 470 -1.63 -32.04 4.78
CA LEU A 470 -3.01 -32.47 4.68
C LEU A 470 -3.35 -33.52 5.74
N LYS A 471 -2.47 -34.49 6.00
CA LYS A 471 -2.66 -35.49 7.05
C LYS A 471 -2.82 -34.84 8.43
N ASP A 472 -1.96 -33.89 8.78
CA ASP A 472 -2.04 -33.17 10.06
C ASP A 472 -3.33 -32.33 10.15
N ARG A 473 -3.70 -31.64 9.06
CA ARG A 473 -4.96 -30.87 8.98
C ARG A 473 -6.20 -31.76 9.12
N LEU A 474 -6.22 -32.93 8.48
CA LEU A 474 -7.31 -33.90 8.64
C LEU A 474 -7.40 -34.44 10.08
N ALA A 475 -6.29 -34.50 10.82
CA ALA A 475 -6.27 -34.82 12.25
C ALA A 475 -6.63 -33.65 13.17
N GLY A 476 -6.81 -32.43 12.64
CA GLY A 476 -7.12 -31.22 13.41
C GLY A 476 -5.91 -30.44 13.91
N GLY A 477 -4.71 -30.75 13.42
CA GLY A 477 -3.49 -29.98 13.66
C GLY A 477 -3.38 -28.74 12.77
N SER A 478 -2.33 -27.95 12.99
CA SER A 478 -2.08 -26.68 12.30
C SER A 478 -1.49 -26.82 10.89
N GLY A 479 -1.25 -28.05 10.42
CA GLY A 479 -0.65 -28.34 9.13
C GLY A 479 0.87 -28.18 9.11
N LEU A 480 1.53 -28.05 10.27
CA LEU A 480 2.99 -27.97 10.35
C LEU A 480 3.63 -29.33 10.13
N SER A 481 4.52 -29.42 9.14
CA SER A 481 5.40 -30.58 8.97
C SER A 481 6.45 -30.65 10.08
N PRO A 482 7.10 -31.81 10.31
CA PRO A 482 8.23 -31.90 11.24
C PRO A 482 9.37 -30.90 10.94
N GLU A 483 9.61 -30.61 9.66
CA GLU A 483 10.61 -29.63 9.22
C GLU A 483 10.20 -28.20 9.58
N ASP A 484 8.92 -27.85 9.41
CA ASP A 484 8.38 -26.55 9.79
C ASP A 484 8.53 -26.32 11.31
N ARG A 485 8.26 -27.35 12.12
CA ARG A 485 8.43 -27.29 13.58
C ARG A 485 9.90 -27.11 13.95
N ALA A 486 10.79 -27.89 13.34
CA ALA A 486 12.23 -27.77 13.59
C ALA A 486 12.78 -26.38 13.21
N LEU A 487 12.30 -25.78 12.11
CA LEU A 487 12.63 -24.42 11.72
C LEU A 487 12.21 -23.41 12.79
N ILE A 488 10.94 -23.45 13.22
CA ILE A 488 10.38 -22.54 14.22
C ILE A 488 11.09 -22.71 15.57
N ASP A 489 11.33 -23.95 15.99
CA ASP A 489 12.01 -24.26 17.25
C ASP A 489 13.47 -23.77 17.22
N ALA A 490 14.17 -23.97 16.10
CA ALA A 490 15.53 -23.46 15.92
C ALA A 490 15.59 -21.92 15.95
N ALA A 491 14.65 -21.25 15.28
CA ALA A 491 14.56 -19.78 15.30
C ALA A 491 14.25 -19.23 16.70
N ASN A 492 13.51 -19.98 17.51
CA ASN A 492 13.13 -19.64 18.88
C ASN A 492 14.10 -20.18 19.96
N ALA A 493 15.16 -20.89 19.57
CA ALA A 493 16.19 -21.39 20.48
C ALA A 493 17.15 -20.27 20.93
N THR A 494 16.60 -19.21 21.52
CA THR A 494 17.32 -17.98 21.88
C THR A 494 17.78 -17.94 23.34
N GLY A 495 17.72 -19.06 24.05
CA GLY A 495 18.06 -19.15 25.47
C GLY A 495 19.52 -18.78 25.76
N VAL A 496 19.73 -17.68 26.50
CA VAL A 496 21.05 -17.22 26.96
C VAL A 496 20.98 -16.91 28.45
N ALA A 497 21.98 -17.38 29.21
CA ALA A 497 22.08 -17.07 30.63
C ALA A 497 22.35 -15.56 30.83
N VAL A 498 21.37 -14.86 31.42
CA VAL A 498 21.48 -13.43 31.78
C VAL A 498 21.34 -13.30 33.29
N VAL A 499 22.32 -12.71 33.95
CA VAL A 499 22.22 -12.38 35.38
C VAL A 499 21.27 -11.19 35.51
N PRO A 500 20.12 -11.33 36.23
CA PRO A 500 19.22 -10.20 36.44
C PRO A 500 19.95 -9.07 37.16
N ALA A 501 19.94 -7.88 36.57
CA ALA A 501 20.69 -6.73 37.05
C ALA A 501 19.81 -5.47 37.11
N VAL A 502 20.29 -4.50 37.88
CA VAL A 502 19.74 -3.13 37.91
C VAL A 502 20.68 -2.26 37.06
N ILE A 503 20.12 -1.41 36.21
CA ILE A 503 20.91 -0.78 35.13
C ILE A 503 21.93 0.23 35.67
N ASP A 504 21.61 0.94 36.75
CA ASP A 504 22.54 1.89 37.39
C ASP A 504 23.81 1.20 37.92
N THR A 505 23.68 -0.04 38.43
CA THR A 505 24.83 -0.79 38.95
C THR A 505 25.75 -1.27 37.83
N LEU A 506 25.19 -1.63 36.66
CA LEU A 506 25.97 -1.94 35.46
C LEU A 506 26.78 -0.73 34.99
N ILE A 507 26.14 0.46 34.95
CA ILE A 507 26.79 1.70 34.55
C ILE A 507 27.85 2.11 35.59
N ALA A 508 27.59 1.97 36.89
CA ALA A 508 28.56 2.26 37.94
C ALA A 508 29.79 1.33 37.86
N ALA A 509 29.57 0.04 37.62
CA ALA A 509 30.66 -0.93 37.45
C ALA A 509 31.51 -0.66 36.20
N GLN A 510 30.92 -0.14 35.13
CA GLN A 510 31.67 0.31 33.95
C GLN A 510 32.42 1.61 34.25
N ALA A 511 31.79 2.59 34.90
CA ALA A 511 32.41 3.86 35.25
C ALA A 511 33.63 3.69 36.17
N ALA A 512 33.60 2.72 37.09
CA ALA A 512 34.75 2.38 37.93
C ALA A 512 35.95 1.85 37.13
N ARG A 513 35.73 1.23 35.97
CA ARG A 513 36.80 0.71 35.09
C ARG A 513 37.40 1.75 34.16
N MET A 514 36.71 2.86 33.90
CA MET A 514 37.15 3.89 32.96
C MET A 514 36.77 5.32 33.39
N ALA A 515 37.05 5.62 34.66
CA ALA A 515 36.63 6.86 35.33
C ALA A 515 36.93 8.15 34.52
N ASP A 516 38.12 8.23 33.93
CA ASP A 516 38.61 9.42 33.22
C ASP A 516 38.22 9.47 31.73
N ALA A 517 37.63 8.40 31.19
CA ALA A 517 37.20 8.38 29.80
C ALA A 517 35.93 9.22 29.59
N THR A 518 35.85 9.94 28.46
CA THR A 518 34.67 10.71 28.07
C THR A 518 33.47 9.79 27.84
N ALA A 519 32.40 10.03 28.60
CA ALA A 519 31.15 9.28 28.53
C ALA A 519 30.12 9.98 27.63
N LEU A 520 29.88 11.28 27.87
CA LEU A 520 28.85 12.07 27.21
C LEU A 520 29.45 13.34 26.59
N ILE A 521 28.99 13.68 25.39
CA ILE A 521 29.26 14.96 24.73
C ILE A 521 27.93 15.55 24.29
N CYS A 522 27.68 16.82 24.61
CA CYS A 522 26.56 17.59 24.11
C CYS A 522 27.04 19.01 23.87
N GLU A 523 26.96 19.49 22.62
CA GLU A 523 27.46 20.80 22.22
C GLU A 523 28.95 21.00 22.61
N ASP A 524 29.28 21.99 23.43
CA ASP A 524 30.64 22.27 23.92
C ASP A 524 30.97 21.56 25.25
N ARG A 525 30.00 20.84 25.84
CA ARG A 525 30.17 20.13 27.11
C ARG A 525 30.55 18.68 26.88
N SER A 526 31.50 18.21 27.69
CA SER A 526 31.95 16.82 27.73
C SER A 526 32.05 16.38 29.18
N LEU A 527 31.43 15.25 29.51
CA LEU A 527 31.50 14.64 30.85
C LEU A 527 32.21 13.29 30.78
N THR A 528 33.12 13.05 31.72
CA THR A 528 33.73 11.74 31.93
C THR A 528 32.77 10.80 32.65
N HIS A 529 33.06 9.49 32.63
CA HIS A 529 32.29 8.51 33.40
C HIS A 529 32.22 8.84 34.90
N ALA A 530 33.32 9.34 35.50
CA ALA A 530 33.34 9.78 36.89
C ALA A 530 32.43 10.99 37.13
N GLN A 531 32.46 11.98 36.24
CA GLN A 531 31.62 13.18 36.35
C GLN A 531 30.12 12.86 36.21
N VAL A 532 29.76 11.95 35.29
CA VAL A 532 28.40 11.42 35.15
C VAL A 532 27.93 10.76 36.46
N GLN A 533 28.76 9.90 37.06
CA GLN A 533 28.42 9.25 38.33
C GLN A 533 28.24 10.26 39.47
N GLN A 534 29.17 11.21 39.62
CA GLN A 534 29.12 12.21 40.68
C GLN A 534 27.88 13.10 40.55
N ALA A 535 27.55 13.56 39.34
CA ALA A 535 26.36 14.37 39.10
C ALA A 535 25.08 13.58 39.37
N ALA A 536 25.00 12.33 38.91
CA ALA A 536 23.86 11.47 39.16
C ALA A 536 23.69 11.14 40.66
N ASN A 537 24.79 10.96 41.40
CA ASN A 537 24.75 10.72 42.85
C ASN A 537 24.21 11.94 43.61
N ARG A 538 24.65 13.16 43.27
CA ARG A 538 24.13 14.41 43.89
C ARG A 538 22.62 14.53 43.73
N ILE A 539 22.14 14.34 42.50
CA ILE A 539 20.70 14.38 42.21
C ILE A 539 19.97 13.24 42.92
N ALA A 540 20.53 12.02 42.95
CA ALA A 540 19.93 10.88 43.62
C ALA A 540 19.79 11.09 45.13
N ASN A 541 20.83 11.60 45.81
CA ASN A 541 20.78 11.92 47.23
C ASN A 541 19.74 12.99 47.54
N ARG A 542 19.60 13.99 46.65
CA ARG A 542 18.55 15.01 46.74
C ARG A 542 17.15 14.42 46.58
N LEU A 543 16.94 13.52 45.62
CA LEU A 543 15.68 12.79 45.42
C LEU A 543 15.32 11.95 46.65
N ILE A 544 16.31 11.23 47.21
CA ILE A 544 16.15 10.41 48.42
C ILE A 544 15.74 11.30 49.61
N ALA A 545 16.46 12.42 49.83
CA ALA A 545 16.15 13.38 50.88
C ALA A 545 14.78 14.04 50.70
N ALA A 546 14.30 14.16 49.46
CA ALA A 546 12.97 14.67 49.16
C ALA A 546 11.83 13.65 49.34
N GLY A 547 12.16 12.40 49.68
CA GLY A 547 11.20 11.35 50.01
C GLY A 547 10.96 10.30 48.93
N VAL A 548 11.77 10.24 47.87
CA VAL A 548 11.62 9.21 46.82
C VAL A 548 11.83 7.82 47.44
N ARG A 549 10.79 6.98 47.29
CA ARG A 549 10.75 5.59 47.76
C ARG A 549 11.04 4.64 46.60
N ARG A 550 11.52 3.44 46.93
CA ARG A 550 11.67 2.35 45.97
C ARG A 550 10.34 2.08 45.26
N GLY A 551 10.35 1.97 43.94
CA GLY A 551 9.18 1.68 43.12
C GLY A 551 8.30 2.90 42.79
N ALA A 552 8.67 4.10 43.24
CA ALA A 552 8.01 5.33 42.82
C ALA A 552 8.29 5.65 41.34
N SER A 553 7.42 6.45 40.73
CA SER A 553 7.65 7.08 39.43
C SER A 553 7.99 8.56 39.61
N VAL A 554 9.06 9.02 38.97
CA VAL A 554 9.50 10.43 38.99
C VAL A 554 9.38 10.99 37.58
N GLY A 555 8.59 12.06 37.43
CA GLY A 555 8.49 12.81 36.17
C GLY A 555 9.83 13.47 35.84
N LEU A 556 10.31 13.32 34.61
CA LEU A 556 11.57 13.89 34.14
C LEU A 556 11.27 14.87 33.00
N PHE A 557 11.30 16.17 33.30
CA PHE A 557 10.94 17.25 32.38
C PHE A 557 12.18 18.10 32.08
N LEU A 558 12.99 17.68 31.11
CA LEU A 558 14.25 18.33 30.75
C LEU A 558 14.41 18.43 29.23
N HIS A 559 15.09 19.49 28.79
CA HIS A 559 15.61 19.62 27.44
C HIS A 559 16.67 18.56 27.14
N ARG A 560 16.83 18.24 25.86
CA ARG A 560 17.85 17.30 25.43
C ARG A 560 19.25 17.89 25.63
N SER A 561 19.99 17.28 26.54
CA SER A 561 21.33 17.69 26.96
C SER A 561 22.07 16.50 27.59
N GLU A 562 23.33 16.69 27.98
CA GLU A 562 24.06 15.72 28.81
C GLU A 562 23.43 15.50 30.19
N MET A 563 22.65 16.47 30.69
CA MET A 563 21.98 16.36 31.99
C MET A 563 20.77 15.41 31.95
N LEU A 564 20.13 15.24 30.80
CA LEU A 564 18.96 14.36 30.64
C LEU A 564 19.26 12.89 31.02
N PRO A 565 20.28 12.21 30.46
CA PRO A 565 20.65 10.86 30.89
C PRO A 565 21.23 10.82 32.31
N VAL A 566 21.89 11.89 32.78
CA VAL A 566 22.40 11.98 34.17
C VAL A 566 21.24 11.98 35.17
N ALA A 567 20.19 12.76 34.91
CA ALA A 567 18.99 12.83 35.74
C ALA A 567 18.20 11.50 35.73
N ALA A 568 18.05 10.86 34.57
CA ALA A 568 17.44 9.53 34.49
C ALA A 568 18.23 8.48 35.30
N LEU A 569 19.56 8.49 35.21
CA LEU A 569 20.43 7.64 36.04
C LEU A 569 20.28 7.94 37.53
N ALA A 570 20.13 9.21 37.91
CA ALA A 570 19.89 9.61 39.29
C ALA A 570 18.56 9.08 39.85
N ILE A 571 17.51 9.07 39.04
CA ILE A 571 16.20 8.50 39.39
C ILE A 571 16.32 7.00 39.67
N TRP A 572 17.05 6.26 38.81
CA TRP A 572 17.34 4.84 39.06
C TRP A 572 18.13 4.61 40.35
N LYS A 573 19.18 5.42 40.60
CA LYS A 573 19.96 5.36 41.85
C LYS A 573 19.11 5.66 43.09
N ALA A 574 18.09 6.51 42.97
CA ALA A 574 17.12 6.75 44.04
C ALA A 574 16.14 5.59 44.26
N GLY A 575 16.12 4.59 43.38
CA GLY A 575 15.27 3.40 43.42
C GLY A 575 13.93 3.54 42.70
N ALA A 576 13.78 4.56 41.85
CA ALA A 576 12.54 4.92 41.18
C ALA A 576 12.61 4.69 39.66
N ALA A 577 11.45 4.59 39.03
CA ALA A 577 11.31 4.59 37.58
C ALA A 577 11.23 6.04 37.07
N TYR A 578 11.91 6.36 35.97
CA TYR A 578 11.70 7.65 35.32
C TYR A 578 10.45 7.61 34.42
N LEU A 579 9.74 8.72 34.39
CA LEU A 579 8.64 9.01 33.47
C LEU A 579 9.06 10.20 32.61
N PRO A 580 9.47 10.01 31.34
CA PRO A 580 9.89 11.13 30.50
C PRO A 580 8.69 12.02 30.15
N LEU A 581 8.87 13.31 30.33
CA LEU A 581 7.91 14.36 30.00
C LEU A 581 8.61 15.28 28.98
N ASP A 582 8.29 15.13 27.70
CA ASP A 582 8.96 15.88 26.63
C ASP A 582 8.48 17.35 26.64
N PRO A 583 9.37 18.35 26.80
CA PRO A 583 8.99 19.77 26.78
C PRO A 583 8.35 20.24 25.47
N SER A 584 8.51 19.48 24.38
CA SER A 584 7.85 19.78 23.10
C SER A 584 6.39 19.33 23.03
N TYR A 585 5.91 18.55 24.01
CA TYR A 585 4.52 18.07 24.01
C TYR A 585 3.55 19.13 24.54
N PRO A 586 2.28 19.13 24.08
CA PRO A 586 1.28 20.06 24.57
C PRO A 586 1.03 19.93 26.08
N PRO A 587 0.77 21.03 26.80
CA PRO A 587 0.52 21.04 28.24
C PRO A 587 -0.56 20.05 28.69
N ASP A 588 -1.68 19.95 27.96
CA ASP A 588 -2.80 19.04 28.30
C ASP A 588 -2.36 17.57 28.29
N ARG A 589 -1.48 17.21 27.35
CA ARG A 589 -0.93 15.85 27.25
C ARG A 589 0.01 15.54 28.41
N LEU A 590 0.86 16.50 28.78
CA LEU A 590 1.75 16.38 29.94
C LEU A 590 0.95 16.28 31.25
N ALA A 591 -0.11 17.08 31.40
CA ALA A 591 -1.03 17.02 32.53
C ALA A 591 -1.69 15.64 32.65
N HIS A 592 -2.11 15.07 31.52
CA HIS A 592 -2.65 13.71 31.47
C HIS A 592 -1.62 12.66 31.94
N TYR A 593 -0.38 12.71 31.45
CA TYR A 593 0.68 11.76 31.87
C TYR A 593 0.96 11.83 33.37
N LEU A 594 0.98 13.05 33.93
CA LEU A 594 1.16 13.28 35.37
C LEU A 594 -0.03 12.76 36.17
N GLY A 595 -1.25 12.98 35.69
CA GLY A 595 -2.48 12.50 36.32
C GLY A 595 -2.59 10.97 36.32
N ASP A 596 -2.35 10.33 35.18
CA ASP A 596 -2.45 8.87 35.01
C ASP A 596 -1.32 8.12 35.74
N SER A 597 -0.10 8.68 35.74
CA SER A 597 1.04 8.03 36.41
C SER A 597 1.01 8.11 37.93
N GLY A 598 0.31 9.09 38.48
CA GLY A 598 0.35 9.39 39.92
C GLY A 598 1.73 9.83 40.42
N ALA A 599 2.60 10.36 39.54
CA ALA A 599 3.94 10.81 39.93
C ALA A 599 3.85 11.92 40.99
N GLU A 600 4.42 11.68 42.16
CA GLU A 600 4.41 12.63 43.29
C GLU A 600 5.53 13.69 43.17
N LEU A 601 6.50 13.47 42.27
CA LEU A 601 7.67 14.33 42.10
C LEU A 601 8.03 14.51 40.62
N ILE A 602 8.41 15.74 40.26
CA ILE A 602 8.95 16.10 38.95
C ILE A 602 10.36 16.66 39.14
N LEU A 603 11.31 16.13 38.38
CA LEU A 603 12.67 16.64 38.25
C LEU A 603 12.78 17.45 36.95
N THR A 604 13.17 18.72 37.05
CA THR A 604 13.27 19.67 35.94
C THR A 604 14.41 20.67 36.14
N SER A 605 14.55 21.65 35.25
CA SER A 605 15.49 22.76 35.35
C SER A 605 14.77 24.07 35.63
N GLY A 606 15.49 25.08 36.14
CA GLY A 606 14.89 26.34 36.58
C GLY A 606 14.19 27.13 35.47
N ASP A 607 14.67 27.01 34.24
CA ASP A 607 14.10 27.62 33.03
C ASP A 607 12.84 26.89 32.53
N LEU A 608 12.74 25.58 32.76
CA LEU A 608 11.61 24.75 32.35
C LEU A 608 10.49 24.68 33.38
N ALA A 609 10.78 24.85 34.67
CA ALA A 609 9.79 24.78 35.73
C ALA A 609 8.53 25.65 35.49
N PRO A 610 8.62 26.89 34.94
CA PRO A 610 7.44 27.70 34.62
C PRO A 610 6.58 27.18 33.44
N LEU A 611 7.09 26.25 32.64
CA LEU A 611 6.39 25.67 31.48
C LEU A 611 5.62 24.39 31.82
N LEU A 612 5.75 23.89 33.05
CA LEU A 612 4.99 22.74 33.51
C LEU A 612 3.48 23.07 33.53
N PRO A 613 2.61 22.15 33.10
CA PRO A 613 1.17 22.32 33.25
C PRO A 613 0.74 22.26 34.71
N ASP A 614 -0.51 22.60 35.01
CA ASP A 614 -1.08 22.44 36.35
C ASP A 614 -0.93 21.00 36.86
N HIS A 615 -0.30 20.83 38.02
CA HIS A 615 -0.02 19.52 38.60
C HIS A 615 -0.02 19.55 40.14
N LYS A 616 -0.10 18.37 40.76
CA LYS A 616 0.01 18.19 42.23
C LYS A 616 1.40 17.74 42.70
N ALA A 617 2.27 17.39 41.76
CA ALA A 617 3.60 16.88 42.06
C ALA A 617 4.51 17.96 42.65
N ARG A 618 5.43 17.55 43.53
CA ARG A 618 6.51 18.41 44.03
C ARG A 618 7.57 18.58 42.95
N VAL A 619 7.96 19.81 42.65
CA VAL A 619 9.03 20.10 41.68
C VAL A 619 10.38 20.19 42.38
N LEU A 620 11.39 19.52 41.82
CA LEU A 620 12.79 19.68 42.17
C LEU A 620 13.59 20.13 40.95
N LEU A 621 14.54 21.01 41.20
CA LEU A 621 15.46 21.50 40.18
C LEU A 621 16.75 20.67 40.18
N VAL A 622 17.27 20.35 38.99
CA VAL A 622 18.55 19.65 38.84
C VAL A 622 19.73 20.50 39.32
N GLU A 623 19.59 21.82 39.28
CA GLU A 623 20.56 22.80 39.76
C GLU A 623 20.61 22.88 41.30
N ASP A 624 19.54 22.47 41.97
CA ASP A 624 19.46 22.39 43.45
C ASP A 624 20.05 21.09 44.01
N ALA A 625 20.75 20.32 43.19
CA ALA A 625 21.49 19.14 43.63
C ALA A 625 22.68 19.59 44.50
N GLY A 626 22.55 19.44 45.82
CA GLY A 626 23.60 19.80 46.79
C GLY A 626 24.90 19.02 46.56
N ASP A 627 25.96 19.36 47.29
CA ASP A 627 27.32 18.91 47.01
C ASP A 627 27.62 17.43 47.30
N ASP A 628 26.69 16.71 47.95
CA ASP A 628 26.86 15.31 48.34
C ASP A 628 26.85 14.36 47.13
N ALA A 629 28.04 14.08 46.61
CA ALA A 629 28.27 13.14 45.50
C ALA A 629 28.50 11.69 45.94
N THR A 630 28.29 11.36 47.23
CA THR A 630 28.45 9.98 47.73
C THR A 630 27.46 9.05 47.04
N ALA A 631 27.92 7.90 46.55
CA ALA A 631 27.05 6.94 45.89
C ALA A 631 26.01 6.39 46.87
N PRO A 632 24.70 6.52 46.60
CA PRO A 632 23.69 5.91 47.45
C PRO A 632 23.80 4.38 47.37
N ALA A 633 23.44 3.70 48.46
CA ALA A 633 23.35 2.25 48.46
C ALA A 633 22.30 1.78 47.42
N PRO A 634 22.53 0.69 46.67
CA PRO A 634 21.56 0.17 45.72
C PRO A 634 20.20 -0.08 46.38
N ARG A 635 19.13 0.52 45.84
CA ARG A 635 17.78 0.43 46.42
C ARG A 635 16.81 -0.42 45.60
N ALA A 636 16.96 -0.43 44.28
CA ALA A 636 16.12 -1.19 43.38
C ALA A 636 16.60 -2.65 43.24
N THR A 637 15.70 -3.50 42.75
CA THR A 637 15.90 -4.89 42.37
C THR A 637 15.60 -5.05 40.88
N PRO A 638 16.04 -6.14 40.24
CA PRO A 638 15.78 -6.37 38.82
C PRO A 638 14.28 -6.42 38.46
N ALA A 639 13.40 -6.70 39.41
CA ALA A 639 11.95 -6.74 39.18
C ALA A 639 11.27 -5.37 39.30
N ASP A 640 11.96 -4.32 39.76
CA ASP A 640 11.38 -2.98 39.85
C ASP A 640 11.31 -2.32 38.47
N ALA A 641 10.36 -1.40 38.30
CA ALA A 641 10.21 -0.64 37.07
C ALA A 641 11.44 0.25 36.86
N ALA A 642 12.03 0.16 35.66
CA ALA A 642 13.08 1.06 35.21
C ALA A 642 12.47 2.35 34.63
N TYR A 643 11.42 2.22 33.82
CA TYR A 643 10.77 3.38 33.23
C TYR A 643 9.30 3.12 32.92
N VAL A 644 8.56 4.21 32.75
CA VAL A 644 7.20 4.22 32.22
C VAL A 644 7.19 5.13 30.99
N ILE A 645 6.96 4.56 29.80
CA ILE A 645 6.87 5.33 28.56
C ILE A 645 5.45 5.23 28.01
N TYR A 646 4.85 6.38 27.72
CA TYR A 646 3.49 6.45 27.18
C TYR A 646 3.48 6.24 25.66
N THR A 647 2.61 5.34 25.21
CA THR A 647 2.31 5.12 23.79
C THR A 647 0.88 5.57 23.46
N SER A 648 0.59 5.79 22.18
CA SER A 648 -0.77 6.08 21.71
C SER A 648 -1.70 4.90 22.01
N GLY A 649 -2.95 5.18 22.39
CA GLY A 649 -3.92 4.15 22.77
C GLY A 649 -5.04 3.99 21.75
N SER A 650 -5.42 2.74 21.46
CA SER A 650 -6.49 2.42 20.50
C SER A 650 -7.88 2.94 20.93
N THR A 651 -8.08 3.18 22.23
CA THR A 651 -9.29 3.82 22.79
C THR A 651 -9.22 5.35 22.78
N GLY A 652 -8.16 5.93 22.21
CA GLY A 652 -7.92 7.37 22.13
C GLY A 652 -7.28 8.02 23.36
N THR A 653 -6.85 7.24 24.36
CA THR A 653 -6.13 7.74 25.55
C THR A 653 -4.75 7.09 25.61
N PRO A 654 -3.66 7.86 25.77
CA PRO A 654 -2.31 7.31 25.91
C PRO A 654 -2.22 6.27 27.04
N LYS A 655 -1.33 5.28 26.88
CA LYS A 655 -1.14 4.18 27.83
C LYS A 655 0.32 4.07 28.25
N GLY A 656 0.59 4.08 29.55
CA GLY A 656 1.96 3.96 30.09
C GLY A 656 2.46 2.52 30.07
N VAL A 657 3.46 2.20 29.27
CA VAL A 657 4.11 0.87 29.26
C VAL A 657 5.13 0.80 30.38
N VAL A 658 4.98 -0.17 31.29
CA VAL A 658 5.88 -0.37 32.43
C VAL A 658 6.94 -1.41 32.09
N VAL A 659 8.20 -0.98 32.02
CA VAL A 659 9.36 -1.84 31.75
C VAL A 659 10.24 -1.94 32.99
N GLU A 660 10.68 -3.16 33.29
CA GLU A 660 11.48 -3.52 34.46
C GLU A 660 12.98 -3.58 34.15
N HIS A 661 13.82 -3.40 35.17
CA HIS A 661 15.27 -3.48 35.01
C HIS A 661 15.75 -4.80 34.40
N ARG A 662 15.16 -5.94 34.78
CA ARG A 662 15.50 -7.26 34.23
C ARG A 662 15.20 -7.39 32.74
N GLN A 663 14.15 -6.74 32.24
CA GLN A 663 13.82 -6.73 30.81
C GLN A 663 14.85 -5.92 30.02
N VAL A 664 15.25 -4.75 30.55
CA VAL A 664 16.34 -3.95 29.98
C VAL A 664 17.68 -4.70 30.01
N ALA A 665 17.98 -5.40 31.11
CA ALA A 665 19.20 -6.21 31.22
C ALA A 665 19.21 -7.37 30.20
N ASN A 666 18.07 -8.02 29.97
CA ASN A 666 17.92 -9.02 28.91
C ASN A 666 18.14 -8.41 27.52
N PHE A 667 17.52 -7.27 27.25
CA PHE A 667 17.70 -6.53 26.00
C PHE A 667 19.19 -6.19 25.76
N PHE A 668 19.90 -5.73 26.79
CA PHE A 668 21.34 -5.45 26.68
C PHE A 668 22.15 -6.70 26.31
N ALA A 669 21.86 -7.85 26.93
CA ALA A 669 22.50 -9.11 26.57
C ALA A 669 22.19 -9.53 25.11
N GLY A 670 20.95 -9.29 24.66
CA GLY A 670 20.56 -9.52 23.27
C GLY A 670 21.33 -8.63 22.28
N MET A 671 21.54 -7.35 22.62
CA MET A 671 22.30 -6.42 21.79
C MET A 671 23.81 -6.70 21.80
N ASP A 672 24.37 -7.17 22.91
CA ASP A 672 25.79 -7.54 23.00
C ASP A 672 26.17 -8.64 21.97
N ALA A 673 25.24 -9.51 21.62
CA ALA A 673 25.44 -10.56 20.62
C ALA A 673 25.29 -10.07 19.17
N ARG A 674 24.78 -8.85 18.96
CA ARG A 674 24.32 -8.37 17.64
C ARG A 674 25.01 -7.09 17.18
N ILE A 675 25.45 -6.25 18.11
CA ILE A 675 26.13 -4.98 17.82
C ILE A 675 27.62 -5.14 18.14
N PRO A 676 28.52 -5.09 17.14
CA PRO A 676 29.95 -5.15 17.38
C PRO A 676 30.43 -4.01 18.29
N ARG A 677 31.32 -4.32 19.22
CA ARG A 677 31.94 -3.34 20.12
C ARG A 677 33.35 -3.04 19.64
N ASP A 678 33.46 -2.09 18.73
CA ASP A 678 34.77 -1.62 18.28
C ASP A 678 35.46 -0.82 19.40
N GLY A 679 36.78 -0.95 19.55
CA GLY A 679 37.54 -0.38 20.67
C GLY A 679 37.51 1.16 20.78
N ASP A 680 37.10 1.85 19.72
CA ASP A 680 36.95 3.31 19.60
C ASP A 680 35.49 3.73 19.25
N ALA A 681 34.50 2.89 19.59
CA ALA A 681 33.11 3.15 19.25
C ALA A 681 32.60 4.50 19.80
N THR A 682 31.93 5.27 18.93
CA THR A 682 31.23 6.51 19.28
C THR A 682 29.81 6.45 18.72
N TRP A 683 28.83 6.62 19.60
CA TRP A 683 27.41 6.56 19.27
C TRP A 683 26.82 7.96 19.17
N LEU A 684 26.04 8.24 18.13
CA LEU A 684 25.23 9.47 18.05
C LEU A 684 23.80 9.18 18.49
N ALA A 685 23.43 9.73 19.64
CA ALA A 685 22.08 9.64 20.19
C ALA A 685 21.21 10.75 19.60
N VAL A 686 20.16 10.36 18.88
CA VAL A 686 19.23 11.24 18.15
C VAL A 686 17.77 11.04 18.57
N THR A 687 17.46 10.04 19.40
CA THR A 687 16.09 9.73 19.81
C THR A 687 15.70 10.43 21.13
N SER A 688 14.49 10.98 21.22
CA SER A 688 13.92 11.53 22.48
C SER A 688 13.78 10.43 23.54
N LEU A 689 13.97 10.80 24.82
CA LEU A 689 13.83 9.89 25.97
C LEU A 689 12.39 9.37 26.15
N SER A 690 11.41 10.04 25.52
CA SER A 690 10.01 9.58 25.45
C SER A 690 9.80 8.40 24.50
N PHE A 691 10.84 7.94 23.78
CA PHE A 691 10.84 6.71 23.00
C PHE A 691 11.88 5.75 23.58
N ASP A 692 11.47 4.51 23.79
CA ASP A 692 12.26 3.46 24.42
C ASP A 692 13.60 3.16 23.70
N ILE A 693 13.66 3.39 22.39
CA ILE A 693 14.89 3.38 21.58
C ILE A 693 16.05 4.13 22.26
N SER A 694 15.80 5.26 22.93
CA SER A 694 16.86 6.04 23.58
C SER A 694 17.62 5.23 24.64
N VAL A 695 17.03 4.17 25.19
CA VAL A 695 17.66 3.31 26.18
C VAL A 695 18.85 2.56 25.61
N LEU A 696 18.79 2.15 24.34
CA LEU A 696 19.94 1.60 23.61
C LEU A 696 21.00 2.69 23.39
N GLU A 697 20.59 3.86 22.89
CA GLU A 697 21.51 4.95 22.54
C GLU A 697 22.27 5.48 23.76
N LEU A 698 21.59 5.57 24.92
CA LEU A 698 22.12 6.22 26.11
C LEU A 698 22.65 5.23 27.15
N PHE A 699 21.89 4.18 27.49
CA PHE A 699 22.20 3.37 28.69
C PHE A 699 22.91 2.07 28.38
N TRP A 700 22.64 1.43 27.23
CA TRP A 700 23.44 0.28 26.78
C TRP A 700 24.88 0.72 26.52
N THR A 701 25.04 1.82 25.77
CA THR A 701 26.34 2.44 25.47
C THR A 701 27.13 2.79 26.74
N LEU A 702 26.53 3.54 27.67
CA LEU A 702 27.17 3.89 28.95
C LEU A 702 27.56 2.66 29.79
N ALA A 703 26.72 1.62 29.80
CA ALA A 703 27.02 0.38 30.51
C ALA A 703 28.15 -0.44 29.86
N ARG A 704 28.52 -0.14 28.60
CA ARG A 704 29.62 -0.79 27.86
C ARG A 704 30.83 0.12 27.67
N GLY A 705 30.76 1.38 28.11
CA GLY A 705 31.87 2.34 28.00
C GLY A 705 32.00 3.00 26.64
N ILE A 706 30.93 2.97 25.85
CA ILE A 706 30.89 3.60 24.53
C ILE A 706 30.61 5.09 24.72
N ARG A 707 31.40 5.94 24.06
CA ARG A 707 31.22 7.39 24.08
C ARG A 707 29.93 7.77 23.36
N VAL A 708 29.09 8.59 23.98
CA VAL A 708 27.82 9.05 23.43
C VAL A 708 27.87 10.54 23.11
N VAL A 709 27.59 10.88 21.85
CA VAL A 709 27.34 12.24 21.39
C VAL A 709 25.83 12.43 21.36
N ILE A 710 25.32 13.40 22.10
CA ILE A 710 23.89 13.71 22.17
C ILE A 710 23.63 14.86 21.21
N ALA A 711 22.69 14.66 20.28
CA ALA A 711 22.18 15.77 19.48
C ALA A 711 21.38 16.72 20.39
N GLY A 712 21.88 17.91 20.70
CA GLY A 712 21.27 18.90 21.59
C GLY A 712 20.09 19.64 20.96
N GLU A 713 19.53 20.61 21.69
CA GLU A 713 18.41 21.41 21.18
C GLU A 713 18.78 22.44 20.13
N ASN A 714 20.04 22.87 20.05
CA ASN A 714 20.53 23.79 19.02
C ASN A 714 20.80 23.09 17.67
N ASP A 715 20.68 21.76 17.64
CA ASP A 715 21.03 20.90 16.50
C ASP A 715 19.89 20.81 15.45
N ARG A 716 19.09 21.88 15.34
CA ARG A 716 17.76 21.90 14.67
C ARG A 716 17.78 21.78 13.15
N ALA A 717 18.95 21.71 12.54
CA ALA A 717 19.10 21.43 11.11
C ALA A 717 19.59 19.99 10.92
N MET A 718 18.81 19.15 10.24
CA MET A 718 19.26 17.80 9.88
C MET A 718 20.42 17.80 8.86
N VAL A 719 20.68 18.94 8.23
CA VAL A 719 21.66 19.13 7.14
C VAL A 719 22.65 20.22 7.49
N ALA A 720 23.92 19.96 7.20
CA ALA A 720 25.04 20.86 7.47
C ALA A 720 25.00 22.17 6.68
N ARG A 721 25.49 23.23 7.32
CA ARG A 721 25.92 24.47 6.68
C ARG A 721 27.29 24.21 6.05
N ALA A 722 27.38 24.26 4.72
CA ALA A 722 28.68 24.24 4.06
C ALA A 722 29.36 25.62 4.22
N ALA A 723 30.61 25.63 4.72
CA ALA A 723 31.51 26.76 4.52
C ALA A 723 32.00 26.81 3.06
N ALA A 724 32.60 27.93 2.64
CA ALA A 724 33.05 28.16 1.26
C ALA A 724 34.11 27.16 0.75
N ASP A 725 34.68 26.35 1.64
CA ASP A 725 35.69 25.31 1.40
C ASP A 725 35.16 23.88 1.58
N GLY A 726 33.86 23.69 1.88
CA GLY A 726 33.23 22.39 2.09
C GLY A 726 33.35 21.80 3.49
N ALA A 727 34.02 22.49 4.44
CA ALA A 727 34.04 22.12 5.85
C ALA A 727 32.75 22.56 6.58
N PRO A 728 32.30 21.86 7.65
CA PRO A 728 31.26 22.38 8.54
C PRO A 728 31.78 23.64 9.25
N ALA A 729 30.94 24.66 9.40
CA ALA A 729 31.28 25.82 10.23
C ALA A 729 31.43 25.40 11.72
N ASP A 730 32.25 26.11 12.50
CA ASP A 730 32.47 25.80 13.93
C ASP A 730 31.19 25.87 14.79
N ASP A 731 30.15 26.56 14.29
CA ASP A 731 28.80 26.71 14.89
C ASP A 731 27.73 25.82 14.23
N ASP A 732 28.11 24.87 13.37
CA ASP A 732 27.20 23.92 12.73
C ASP A 732 27.00 22.66 13.59
N PHE A 733 25.81 22.55 14.18
CA PHE A 733 25.40 21.42 15.00
C PHE A 733 24.48 20.44 14.27
N SER A 734 24.46 20.44 12.94
CA SER A 734 23.69 19.45 12.19
C SER A 734 24.17 18.01 12.44
N LEU A 735 23.29 17.03 12.20
CA LEU A 735 23.65 15.61 12.33
C LEU A 735 24.91 15.26 11.51
N ALA A 736 25.02 15.76 10.29
CA ALA A 736 26.18 15.54 9.42
C ALA A 736 27.47 16.19 9.97
N ALA A 737 27.38 17.32 10.67
CA ALA A 737 28.51 17.95 11.33
C ALA A 737 28.92 17.17 12.58
N LEU A 738 27.97 16.74 13.41
CA LEU A 738 28.23 15.90 14.59
C LEU A 738 28.90 14.58 14.23
N ILE A 739 28.40 13.91 13.18
CA ILE A 739 28.98 12.66 12.68
C ILE A 739 30.46 12.82 12.35
N ARG A 740 30.80 13.87 11.59
CA ARG A 740 32.18 14.15 11.17
C ARG A 740 33.05 14.63 12.33
N ARG A 741 32.58 15.60 13.11
CA ARG A 741 33.33 16.26 14.21
C ARG A 741 33.77 15.26 15.28
N HIS A 742 32.89 14.31 15.61
CA HIS A 742 33.14 13.36 16.69
C HIS A 742 33.53 11.96 16.22
N GLY A 743 33.71 11.75 14.91
CA GLY A 743 34.04 10.45 14.33
C GLY A 743 33.00 9.40 14.73
N VAL A 744 31.71 9.72 14.57
CA VAL A 744 30.62 8.82 14.94
C VAL A 744 30.73 7.55 14.12
N THR A 745 30.63 6.40 14.79
CA THR A 745 30.74 5.08 14.17
C THR A 745 29.44 4.30 14.22
N HIS A 746 28.56 4.61 15.16
CA HIS A 746 27.25 4.00 15.31
C HIS A 746 26.16 5.07 15.23
N LEU A 747 25.16 4.82 14.40
CA LEU A 747 23.94 5.60 14.35
C LEU A 747 22.75 4.64 14.30
N GLN A 748 21.75 4.91 15.14
CA GLN A 748 20.43 4.33 14.97
C GLN A 748 19.45 5.37 14.47
N CYS A 749 18.59 4.99 13.53
CA CYS A 749 17.59 5.89 12.97
C CYS A 749 16.38 5.17 12.39
N THR A 750 15.37 5.94 11.97
CA THR A 750 14.22 5.43 11.23
C THR A 750 14.54 5.37 9.73
N PRO A 751 13.87 4.52 8.94
CA PRO A 751 13.98 4.55 7.47
C PRO A 751 13.78 5.95 6.90
N SER A 752 12.80 6.71 7.40
CA SER A 752 12.56 8.09 6.99
C SER A 752 13.77 9.00 7.20
N MET A 753 14.44 8.90 8.36
CA MET A 753 15.63 9.70 8.64
C MET A 753 16.84 9.24 7.81
N ALA A 754 17.02 7.94 7.64
CA ALA A 754 18.09 7.38 6.81
C ALA A 754 17.97 7.86 5.35
N HIS A 755 16.74 7.89 4.80
CA HIS A 755 16.48 8.43 3.47
C HIS A 755 16.83 9.92 3.36
N MET A 756 16.50 10.72 4.38
CA MET A 756 16.87 12.13 4.42
C MET A 756 18.39 12.33 4.41
N LEU A 757 19.12 11.55 5.21
CA LEU A 757 20.59 11.61 5.25
C LEU A 757 21.20 11.15 3.91
N ALA A 758 20.63 10.14 3.27
CA ALA A 758 21.12 9.62 1.99
C ALA A 758 20.86 10.57 0.81
N THR A 759 19.74 11.30 0.80
CA THR A 759 19.34 12.18 -0.32
C THR A 759 20.03 13.54 -0.32
N ASN A 760 20.58 13.96 0.81
CA ASN A 760 21.35 15.20 0.92
C ASN A 760 22.85 14.95 0.70
N GLU A 761 23.49 15.62 -0.26
CA GLU A 761 24.89 15.37 -0.64
C GLU A 761 25.90 15.58 0.51
N VAL A 762 25.74 16.66 1.29
CA VAL A 762 26.62 16.96 2.42
C VAL A 762 26.45 15.95 3.56
N SER A 763 25.21 15.49 3.79
CA SER A 763 24.88 14.49 4.81
C SER A 763 25.30 13.10 4.38
N ARG A 764 25.18 12.78 3.09
CA ARG A 764 25.66 11.53 2.48
C ARG A 764 27.16 11.36 2.70
N ALA A 765 27.95 12.41 2.50
CA ALA A 765 29.39 12.37 2.76
C ALA A 765 29.71 12.08 4.23
N ALA A 766 28.88 12.53 5.18
CA ALA A 766 29.06 12.22 6.60
C ALA A 766 28.80 10.73 6.91
N LEU A 767 27.92 10.05 6.16
CA LEU A 767 27.65 8.62 6.36
C LEU A 767 28.88 7.74 6.11
N ALA A 768 29.91 8.24 5.43
CA ALA A 768 31.14 7.50 5.14
C ALA A 768 31.95 7.14 6.40
N SER A 769 31.77 7.85 7.54
CA SER A 769 32.46 7.51 8.79
C SER A 769 31.74 6.46 9.64
N LEU A 770 30.48 6.14 9.30
CA LEU A 770 29.70 5.16 10.02
C LEU A 770 30.23 3.75 9.73
N ARG A 771 30.31 2.93 10.78
CA ARG A 771 30.61 1.49 10.68
C ARG A 771 29.35 0.64 10.85
N HIS A 772 28.40 1.12 11.65
CA HIS A 772 27.15 0.42 11.95
C HIS A 772 25.97 1.38 11.82
N LEU A 773 25.02 1.04 10.95
CA LEU A 773 23.79 1.78 10.75
C LEU A 773 22.61 0.89 11.12
N LEU A 774 21.99 1.21 12.25
CA LEU A 774 20.88 0.46 12.81
C LEU A 774 19.57 1.16 12.41
N ILE A 775 18.68 0.46 11.72
CA ILE A 775 17.47 1.05 11.17
C ILE A 775 16.26 0.29 11.67
N GLY A 776 15.28 0.99 12.23
CA GLY A 776 14.08 0.34 12.76
C GLY A 776 12.92 1.31 12.99
N GLY A 777 11.80 0.77 13.44
CA GLY A 777 10.61 1.54 13.77
C GLY A 777 9.64 1.73 12.59
N GLU A 778 10.05 1.51 11.34
CA GLU A 778 9.21 1.50 10.13
C GLU A 778 9.60 0.34 9.21
N ALA A 779 8.78 0.05 8.19
CA ALA A 779 9.17 -0.89 7.14
C ALA A 779 10.37 -0.32 6.37
N LEU A 780 11.43 -1.13 6.23
CA LEU A 780 12.67 -0.73 5.57
C LEU A 780 12.65 -1.18 4.10
N ALA A 781 12.47 -0.25 3.16
CA ALA A 781 12.50 -0.56 1.74
C ALA A 781 13.90 -0.99 1.28
N GLY A 782 14.01 -2.07 0.49
CA GLY A 782 15.31 -2.54 -0.01
C GLY A 782 16.01 -1.54 -0.93
N SER A 783 15.25 -0.71 -1.67
CA SER A 783 15.80 0.39 -2.46
C SER A 783 16.59 1.39 -1.61
N LEU A 784 16.08 1.73 -0.42
CA LEU A 784 16.78 2.59 0.53
C LEU A 784 18.04 1.91 1.08
N VAL A 785 17.99 0.60 1.33
CA VAL A 785 19.18 -0.18 1.73
C VAL A 785 20.26 -0.08 0.65
N ALA A 786 19.89 -0.25 -0.63
CA ALA A 786 20.81 -0.12 -1.76
C ALA A 786 21.42 1.29 -1.89
N ASP A 787 20.63 2.34 -1.63
CA ASP A 787 21.11 3.72 -1.58
C ASP A 787 22.15 3.92 -0.47
N LEU A 788 21.86 3.40 0.72
CA LEU A 788 22.71 3.53 1.89
C LEU A 788 24.03 2.73 1.74
N GLN A 789 23.97 1.52 1.18
CA GLN A 789 25.16 0.71 0.88
C GLN A 789 26.09 1.40 -0.14
N ARG A 790 25.53 2.18 -1.06
CA ARG A 790 26.33 3.01 -1.98
C ARG A 790 26.91 4.26 -1.30
N ALA A 791 26.24 4.78 -0.28
CA ALA A 791 26.63 6.00 0.42
C ALA A 791 27.59 5.76 1.59
N SER A 792 27.63 4.55 2.15
CA SER A 792 28.35 4.24 3.39
C SER A 792 28.89 2.80 3.36
N PRO A 793 30.10 2.56 3.91
CA PRO A 793 30.59 1.21 4.14
C PRO A 793 29.94 0.52 5.36
N ALA A 794 29.02 1.19 6.05
CA ALA A 794 28.42 0.69 7.28
C ALA A 794 27.65 -0.63 7.09
N GLN A 795 27.73 -1.51 8.09
CA GLN A 795 26.82 -2.64 8.20
C GLN A 795 25.40 -2.12 8.51
N ILE A 796 24.48 -2.35 7.58
CA ILE A 796 23.08 -1.93 7.74
C ILE A 796 22.29 -3.06 8.37
N THR A 797 21.71 -2.79 9.52
CA THR A 797 20.96 -3.77 10.32
C THR A 797 19.52 -3.30 10.48
N ASN A 798 18.57 -4.15 10.11
CA ASN A 798 17.15 -3.90 10.35
C ASN A 798 16.75 -4.38 11.75
N LEU A 799 15.94 -3.59 12.44
CA LEU A 799 15.51 -3.80 13.82
C LEU A 799 13.99 -3.71 13.94
N TYR A 800 13.43 -4.58 14.77
CA TYR A 800 12.00 -4.61 15.00
C TYR A 800 11.68 -4.95 16.46
N GLY A 801 10.71 -4.25 17.02
CA GLY A 801 10.18 -4.46 18.35
C GLY A 801 9.18 -3.37 18.72
N PRO A 802 8.05 -3.71 19.35
CA PRO A 802 7.19 -2.76 20.03
C PRO A 802 7.72 -2.42 21.44
N THR A 803 7.25 -1.31 22.00
CA THR A 803 7.59 -0.89 23.37
C THR A 803 7.19 -1.91 24.43
N GLU A 804 6.09 -2.62 24.20
CA GLU A 804 5.61 -3.69 25.08
C GLU A 804 6.50 -4.93 25.15
N THR A 805 7.55 -5.02 24.32
CA THR A 805 8.53 -6.13 24.35
C THR A 805 9.95 -5.62 24.49
N THR A 806 10.10 -4.42 25.05
CA THR A 806 11.36 -3.77 25.39
C THR A 806 12.24 -3.48 24.17
N ILE A 807 11.94 -2.38 23.48
CA ILE A 807 12.78 -1.75 22.46
C ILE A 807 12.86 -2.55 21.16
N TRP A 808 13.74 -3.56 21.09
CA TRP A 808 13.88 -4.44 19.93
C TRP A 808 13.75 -5.90 20.35
N SER A 809 13.04 -6.67 19.56
CA SER A 809 12.77 -8.09 19.77
C SER A 809 13.38 -8.98 18.69
N SER A 810 13.68 -8.43 17.51
CA SER A 810 14.46 -9.10 16.47
C SER A 810 15.40 -8.15 15.76
N THR A 811 16.40 -8.74 15.10
CA THR A 811 17.38 -8.02 14.29
C THR A 811 17.94 -8.90 13.19
N GLY A 812 18.34 -8.30 12.07
CA GLY A 812 19.00 -9.00 10.98
C GLY A 812 19.68 -8.05 9.98
N PRO A 813 20.57 -8.56 9.13
CA PRO A 813 21.15 -7.74 8.06
C PRO A 813 20.05 -7.24 7.13
N ALA A 814 20.13 -5.95 6.76
CA ALA A 814 19.18 -5.39 5.81
C ALA A 814 19.44 -5.93 4.40
N GLN A 815 18.37 -6.22 3.64
CA GLN A 815 18.44 -6.82 2.30
C GLN A 815 17.99 -5.79 1.25
N ALA A 816 18.83 -5.54 0.24
CA ALA A 816 18.58 -4.53 -0.80
C ALA A 816 17.67 -5.05 -1.93
N GLU A 817 17.66 -6.37 -2.10
CA GLU A 817 17.00 -7.11 -3.18
C GLU A 817 15.53 -7.40 -2.85
N ALA A 818 15.15 -7.27 -1.57
CA ALA A 818 13.79 -7.42 -1.12
C ALA A 818 13.02 -6.10 -1.29
N ALA A 819 11.73 -6.16 -1.66
CA ALA A 819 10.89 -4.95 -1.69
C ALA A 819 10.84 -4.26 -0.31
N VAL A 820 10.67 -5.07 0.74
CA VAL A 820 10.83 -4.69 2.15
C VAL A 820 11.80 -5.68 2.79
N SER A 821 12.81 -5.15 3.48
CA SER A 821 13.80 -5.94 4.19
C SER A 821 13.16 -6.73 5.34
N PRO A 822 13.52 -8.01 5.57
CA PRO A 822 13.02 -8.78 6.70
C PRO A 822 13.41 -8.13 8.03
N VAL A 823 12.64 -8.43 9.08
CA VAL A 823 12.91 -7.97 10.44
C VAL A 823 13.91 -8.86 11.19
N GLY A 824 14.48 -9.85 10.50
CA GLY A 824 15.53 -10.73 11.00
C GLY A 824 15.02 -11.84 11.91
N THR A 825 15.84 -12.22 12.90
CA THR A 825 15.57 -13.30 13.86
C THR A 825 15.47 -12.78 15.29
N PRO A 826 14.75 -13.48 16.19
CA PRO A 826 14.60 -13.01 17.57
C PRO A 826 15.94 -12.82 18.31
N ILE A 827 15.98 -11.86 19.24
CA ILE A 827 17.14 -11.62 20.10
C ILE A 827 17.17 -12.57 21.32
N ALA A 828 18.19 -12.45 22.18
CA ALA A 828 18.34 -13.31 23.35
C ALA A 828 17.06 -13.38 24.22
N ASN A 829 16.71 -14.61 24.60
CA ASN A 829 15.54 -14.98 25.40
C ASN A 829 14.22 -14.41 24.85
N THR A 830 14.10 -14.27 23.53
CA THR A 830 12.91 -13.77 22.85
C THR A 830 12.40 -14.81 21.85
N GLN A 831 11.09 -14.97 21.77
CA GLN A 831 10.44 -15.98 20.94
C GLN A 831 9.37 -15.31 20.07
N PHE A 832 9.33 -15.64 18.80
CA PHE A 832 8.28 -15.21 17.87
C PHE A 832 7.31 -16.35 17.63
N HIS A 833 6.02 -16.02 17.63
CA HIS A 833 4.93 -16.94 17.32
C HIS A 833 4.05 -16.26 16.28
N ILE A 834 4.02 -16.81 15.07
CA ILE A 834 3.15 -16.34 14.00
C ILE A 834 1.92 -17.23 14.01
N LEU A 835 0.78 -16.67 14.41
CA LEU A 835 -0.42 -17.40 14.79
C LEU A 835 -1.62 -17.02 13.92
N ASP A 836 -2.51 -17.98 13.70
CA ASP A 836 -3.82 -17.74 13.11
C ASP A 836 -4.84 -17.23 14.16
N ALA A 837 -6.08 -17.00 13.73
CA ALA A 837 -7.18 -16.56 14.61
C ALA A 837 -7.54 -17.59 15.71
N GLY A 838 -7.14 -18.86 15.54
CA GLY A 838 -7.32 -19.96 16.50
C GLY A 838 -6.13 -20.16 17.44
N MET A 839 -5.17 -19.22 17.48
CA MET A 839 -3.93 -19.30 18.27
C MET A 839 -3.03 -20.50 17.90
N GLN A 840 -3.19 -21.04 16.69
CA GLN A 840 -2.34 -22.10 16.15
C GLN A 840 -1.22 -21.50 15.30
N ALA A 841 -0.06 -22.14 15.32
CA ALA A 841 1.09 -21.67 14.54
C ALA A 841 0.87 -21.93 13.05
N VAL A 842 1.06 -20.90 12.24
CA VAL A 842 0.92 -20.99 10.77
C VAL A 842 2.17 -21.60 10.14
N VAL A 843 1.98 -22.19 8.96
CA VAL A 843 3.06 -22.76 8.16
C VAL A 843 4.04 -21.67 7.70
N PRO A 844 5.36 -21.91 7.68
CA PRO A 844 6.31 -20.97 7.10
C PRO A 844 5.95 -20.57 5.66
N GLY A 845 6.02 -19.27 5.37
CA GLY A 845 5.54 -18.66 4.13
C GLY A 845 4.10 -18.13 4.19
N VAL A 846 3.28 -18.58 5.14
CA VAL A 846 1.90 -18.12 5.35
C VAL A 846 1.87 -16.92 6.31
N ALA A 847 1.06 -15.92 5.97
CA ALA A 847 0.84 -14.76 6.82
C ALA A 847 0.02 -15.13 8.06
N GLY A 848 0.43 -14.62 9.23
CA GLY A 848 -0.32 -14.72 10.47
C GLY A 848 0.00 -13.54 11.40
N GLU A 849 -0.73 -13.44 12.50
CA GLU A 849 -0.47 -12.40 13.50
C GLU A 849 0.81 -12.72 14.27
N LEU A 850 1.70 -11.75 14.43
CA LEU A 850 2.90 -11.88 15.23
C LEU A 850 2.60 -11.68 16.72
N TRP A 851 3.03 -12.66 17.50
CA TRP A 851 3.02 -12.64 18.96
C TRP A 851 4.44 -12.85 19.47
N ILE A 852 4.81 -12.16 20.55
CA ILE A 852 6.18 -12.16 21.06
C ILE A 852 6.20 -12.65 22.49
N GLY A 853 6.96 -13.71 22.75
CA GLY A 853 7.22 -14.27 24.07
C GLY A 853 8.64 -14.02 24.58
N GLY A 854 8.88 -14.41 25.83
CA GLY A 854 10.20 -14.41 26.44
C GLY A 854 10.48 -13.25 27.40
N ALA A 855 11.76 -13.07 27.75
CA ALA A 855 12.21 -12.19 28.83
C ALA A 855 12.11 -10.68 28.52
N GLY A 856 11.89 -10.31 27.25
CA GLY A 856 11.67 -8.93 26.82
C GLY A 856 10.22 -8.43 27.02
N VAL A 857 9.25 -9.32 27.24
CA VAL A 857 7.83 -8.95 27.40
C VAL A 857 7.63 -8.09 28.64
N ALA A 858 7.16 -6.85 28.46
CA ALA A 858 7.00 -5.82 29.49
C ALA A 858 6.04 -6.24 30.61
N ARG A 859 6.08 -5.53 31.76
CA ARG A 859 5.16 -5.81 32.88
C ARG A 859 3.70 -5.63 32.47
N GLY A 860 3.38 -4.64 31.65
CA GLY A 860 2.03 -4.34 31.22
C GLY A 860 1.79 -2.84 31.10
N TYR A 861 0.53 -2.45 31.08
CA TYR A 861 0.10 -1.05 31.06
C TYR A 861 -0.19 -0.56 32.49
N LEU A 862 0.36 0.61 32.84
CA LEU A 862 0.23 1.23 34.15
C LEU A 862 -1.26 1.47 34.49
N GLY A 863 -1.73 0.92 35.61
CA GLY A 863 -3.11 1.12 36.08
C GLY A 863 -4.20 0.56 35.17
N ARG A 864 -3.85 -0.25 34.17
CA ARG A 864 -4.76 -0.73 33.11
C ARG A 864 -4.71 -2.25 32.98
N ASP A 865 -5.17 -2.93 34.03
CA ASP A 865 -5.22 -4.40 34.10
C ASP A 865 -6.10 -5.00 32.99
N ASP A 866 -7.15 -4.28 32.59
CA ASP A 866 -8.07 -4.67 31.52
C ASP A 866 -7.36 -4.76 30.15
N LEU A 867 -6.56 -3.74 29.80
CA LEU A 867 -5.75 -3.73 28.58
C LEU A 867 -4.59 -4.71 28.69
N THR A 868 -4.00 -4.82 29.89
CA THR A 868 -2.87 -5.72 30.12
C THR A 868 -3.27 -7.17 29.92
N ALA A 869 -4.41 -7.61 30.46
CA ALA A 869 -4.89 -8.98 30.29
C ALA A 869 -5.24 -9.32 28.83
N ARG A 870 -5.70 -8.33 28.04
CA ARG A 870 -6.01 -8.51 26.62
C ARG A 870 -4.76 -8.59 25.73
N ALA A 871 -3.74 -7.79 26.03
CA ALA A 871 -2.54 -7.69 25.18
C ALA A 871 -1.40 -8.62 25.62
N PHE A 872 -1.30 -8.94 26.92
CA PHE A 872 -0.26 -9.78 27.51
C PHE A 872 -0.87 -11.08 28.04
N VAL A 873 -1.03 -12.05 27.15
CA VAL A 873 -1.73 -13.30 27.41
C VAL A 873 -0.80 -14.30 28.09
N ALA A 874 -1.32 -15.01 29.10
CA ALA A 874 -0.67 -16.18 29.67
C ALA A 874 -1.09 -17.42 28.87
N ASP A 875 -0.16 -18.00 28.12
CA ASP A 875 -0.33 -19.22 27.34
C ASP A 875 0.31 -20.40 28.09
N PRO A 876 -0.42 -21.51 28.31
CA PRO A 876 0.11 -22.67 29.05
C PRO A 876 1.36 -23.31 28.43
N ALA A 877 1.50 -23.26 27.10
CA ALA A 877 2.62 -23.86 26.37
C ALA A 877 3.78 -22.87 26.18
N ARG A 878 3.49 -21.59 25.98
CA ARG A 878 4.46 -20.55 25.58
C ARG A 878 4.85 -19.59 26.71
N GLY A 879 4.16 -19.66 27.85
CA GLY A 879 4.31 -18.69 28.93
C GLY A 879 3.62 -17.37 28.59
N ARG A 880 4.20 -16.25 29.04
CA ARG A 880 3.61 -14.94 28.81
C ARG A 880 4.00 -14.41 27.43
N ILE A 881 3.00 -14.13 26.59
CA ILE A 881 3.17 -13.64 25.22
C ILE A 881 2.42 -12.32 25.01
N TYR A 882 2.98 -11.44 24.19
CA TYR A 882 2.41 -10.16 23.82
C TYR A 882 1.86 -10.20 22.40
N ARG A 883 0.61 -9.75 22.23
CA ARG A 883 -0.08 -9.63 20.95
C ARG A 883 0.30 -8.31 20.26
N THR A 884 1.01 -8.34 19.13
CA THR A 884 1.56 -7.09 18.56
C THR A 884 0.60 -6.34 17.62
N GLY A 885 -0.38 -7.05 17.03
CA GLY A 885 -1.23 -6.53 15.96
C GLY A 885 -0.48 -6.35 14.62
N ASP A 886 0.69 -6.95 14.47
CA ASP A 886 1.45 -6.95 13.22
C ASP A 886 1.21 -8.26 12.44
N LEU A 887 1.07 -8.15 11.13
CA LEU A 887 1.00 -9.29 10.23
C LEU A 887 2.41 -9.65 9.77
N ALA A 888 2.77 -10.93 9.87
CA ALA A 888 4.11 -11.41 9.56
C ALA A 888 4.08 -12.83 8.97
N ARG A 889 5.19 -13.27 8.38
CA ARG A 889 5.40 -14.68 8.01
C ARG A 889 6.83 -15.13 8.24
N TRP A 890 7.01 -16.42 8.52
CA TRP A 890 8.33 -17.03 8.57
C TRP A 890 8.90 -17.22 7.16
N ARG A 891 10.20 -17.05 7.03
CA ARG A 891 10.97 -17.41 5.84
C ARG A 891 11.65 -18.76 6.04
N ALA A 892 12.05 -19.37 4.92
CA ALA A 892 12.74 -20.67 4.93
C ALA A 892 14.10 -20.64 5.65
N ASP A 893 14.70 -19.46 5.86
CA ASP A 893 15.94 -19.27 6.62
C ASP A 893 15.70 -18.98 8.12
N GLY A 894 14.44 -19.00 8.58
CA GLY A 894 14.06 -18.70 9.96
C GLY A 894 13.98 -17.21 10.28
N SER A 895 14.23 -16.31 9.32
CA SER A 895 13.94 -14.89 9.48
C SER A 895 12.44 -14.60 9.28
N VAL A 896 12.00 -13.39 9.67
CA VAL A 896 10.58 -13.00 9.58
C VAL A 896 10.39 -11.81 8.62
N ASP A 897 9.37 -11.94 7.78
CA ASP A 897 8.82 -10.85 6.98
C ASP A 897 7.78 -10.06 7.78
N PHE A 898 7.85 -8.73 7.70
CA PHE A 898 6.79 -7.84 8.15
C PHE A 898 5.88 -7.49 6.95
N LEU A 899 4.59 -7.80 7.07
CA LEU A 899 3.60 -7.66 5.99
C LEU A 899 2.63 -6.49 6.19
N GLY A 900 2.65 -5.87 7.38
CA GLY A 900 1.78 -4.75 7.71
C GLY A 900 1.15 -4.91 9.09
N ARG A 901 0.03 -4.22 9.31
CA ARG A 901 -0.75 -4.29 10.55
C ARG A 901 -2.14 -4.82 10.28
N ILE A 902 -2.68 -5.57 11.24
CA ILE A 902 -4.07 -6.06 11.19
C ILE A 902 -5.08 -5.01 11.70
N ASP A 903 -4.60 -3.97 12.39
CA ASP A 903 -5.40 -2.89 12.96
C ASP A 903 -5.21 -1.56 12.23
N GLY A 904 -5.90 -0.51 12.69
CA GLY A 904 -5.84 0.84 12.11
C GLY A 904 -4.63 1.67 12.53
N GLN A 905 -3.66 1.08 13.24
CA GLN A 905 -2.47 1.80 13.69
C GLN A 905 -1.51 2.03 12.53
N VAL A 906 -0.86 3.19 12.52
CA VAL A 906 0.08 3.59 11.47
C VAL A 906 1.42 3.99 12.06
N LYS A 907 2.49 3.88 11.26
CA LYS A 907 3.81 4.38 11.59
C LYS A 907 4.12 5.56 10.67
N LEU A 908 4.33 6.74 11.24
CA LEU A 908 4.69 7.95 10.49
C LEU A 908 6.01 8.51 11.04
N ARG A 909 7.07 8.46 10.23
CA ARG A 909 8.41 8.95 10.58
C ARG A 909 8.96 8.32 11.86
N GLY A 910 8.66 7.04 12.07
CA GLY A 910 9.00 6.26 13.27
C GLY A 910 8.08 6.47 14.47
N HIS A 911 7.10 7.36 14.39
CA HIS A 911 6.10 7.50 15.43
C HIS A 911 4.98 6.48 15.26
N ARG A 912 4.70 5.73 16.33
CA ARG A 912 3.58 4.80 16.40
C ARG A 912 2.30 5.59 16.74
N ILE A 913 1.37 5.65 15.80
CA ILE A 913 0.18 6.50 15.86
C ILE A 913 -1.08 5.63 15.73
N GLU A 914 -1.91 5.65 16.75
CA GLU A 914 -3.27 5.11 16.69
C GLU A 914 -4.18 6.14 16.00
N THR A 915 -4.69 5.81 14.81
CA THR A 915 -5.62 6.71 14.07
C THR A 915 -6.88 7.00 14.88
N GLY A 916 -7.33 6.05 15.71
CA GLY A 916 -8.44 6.23 16.64
C GLY A 916 -8.24 7.37 17.66
N GLU A 917 -7.00 7.65 18.11
CA GLU A 917 -6.70 8.80 19.00
C GLU A 917 -6.93 10.13 18.29
N ILE A 918 -6.59 10.19 17.00
CA ILE A 918 -6.84 11.35 16.16
C ILE A 918 -8.34 11.49 15.89
N GLU A 919 -9.02 10.39 15.58
CA GLU A 919 -10.47 10.36 15.33
C GLU A 919 -11.27 10.81 16.57
N ALA A 920 -10.89 10.36 17.76
CA ALA A 920 -11.50 10.77 19.02
C ALA A 920 -11.28 12.26 19.31
N ALA A 921 -10.04 12.76 19.15
CA ALA A 921 -9.72 14.17 19.34
C ALA A 921 -10.45 15.07 18.33
N LEU A 922 -10.58 14.63 17.07
CA LEU A 922 -11.36 15.31 16.04
C LEU A 922 -12.85 15.36 16.38
N THR A 923 -13.40 14.26 16.87
CA THR A 923 -14.83 14.18 17.26
C THR A 923 -15.13 15.06 18.48
N ALA A 924 -14.12 15.34 19.31
CA ALA A 924 -14.23 16.29 20.42
C ALA A 924 -14.11 17.77 20.01
N CYS A 925 -13.75 18.06 18.75
CA CYS A 925 -13.67 19.43 18.25
C CYS A 925 -15.05 19.99 17.91
N ASP A 926 -15.21 21.31 18.09
CA ASP A 926 -16.46 22.00 17.78
C ASP A 926 -16.83 21.86 16.30
N GLY A 927 -18.05 21.37 16.02
CA GLY A 927 -18.60 21.27 14.67
C GLY A 927 -18.29 19.98 13.92
N VAL A 928 -17.57 19.02 14.51
CA VAL A 928 -17.31 17.69 13.93
C VAL A 928 -18.33 16.68 14.47
N ARG A 929 -18.96 15.90 13.57
CA ARG A 929 -19.92 14.83 13.93
C ARG A 929 -19.29 13.43 13.88
N GLN A 930 -18.48 13.17 12.86
CA GLN A 930 -17.73 11.93 12.69
C GLN A 930 -16.37 12.26 12.10
N ALA A 931 -15.36 11.46 12.44
CA ALA A 931 -14.01 11.63 11.94
C ALA A 931 -13.37 10.26 11.61
N VAL A 932 -12.56 10.23 10.56
CA VAL A 932 -11.75 9.08 10.16
C VAL A 932 -10.36 9.57 9.80
N ALA A 933 -9.32 8.98 10.37
CA ALA A 933 -7.94 9.33 10.07
C ALA A 933 -7.24 8.18 9.33
N VAL A 934 -6.47 8.51 8.29
CA VAL A 934 -5.69 7.56 7.50
C VAL A 934 -4.32 8.13 7.17
N LEU A 935 -3.34 7.26 6.97
CA LEU A 935 -2.05 7.62 6.40
C LEU A 935 -2.13 7.48 4.87
N ARG A 936 -1.88 8.57 4.12
CA ARG A 936 -1.78 8.58 2.66
C ARG A 936 -0.51 9.30 2.23
N ASP A 937 0.26 8.72 1.32
CA ASP A 937 1.49 9.30 0.76
C ASP A 937 2.44 9.88 1.84
N SER A 938 2.63 9.12 2.93
CA SER A 938 3.45 9.52 4.08
C SER A 938 2.98 10.78 4.83
N ALA A 939 1.67 11.08 4.78
CA ALA A 939 1.03 12.16 5.53
C ALA A 939 -0.30 11.70 6.16
N LEU A 940 -0.59 12.18 7.37
CA LEU A 940 -1.88 11.96 8.00
C LEU A 940 -2.95 12.82 7.32
N VAL A 941 -4.03 12.19 6.89
CA VAL A 941 -5.22 12.85 6.33
C VAL A 941 -6.42 12.44 7.16
N ALA A 942 -7.19 13.43 7.62
CA ALA A 942 -8.45 13.19 8.29
C ALA A 942 -9.63 13.55 7.39
N TYR A 943 -10.69 12.78 7.49
CA TYR A 943 -11.98 13.02 6.84
C TYR A 943 -13.02 13.23 7.93
N VAL A 944 -13.72 14.36 7.87
CA VAL A 944 -14.71 14.74 8.88
C VAL A 944 -16.07 14.98 8.25
N THR A 945 -17.13 14.74 8.99
CA THR A 945 -18.48 15.24 8.66
C THR A 945 -18.84 16.35 9.64
N GLY A 946 -19.50 17.41 9.17
CA GLY A 946 -19.80 18.59 9.98
C GLY A 946 -19.34 19.90 9.34
N ALA A 947 -19.34 20.99 10.11
CA ALA A 947 -19.11 22.36 9.62
C ALA A 947 -17.89 23.03 10.29
N GLY A 948 -16.76 22.33 10.34
CA GLY A 948 -15.50 22.85 10.89
C GLY A 948 -14.51 23.25 9.79
N ALA A 949 -14.01 24.47 9.82
CA ALA A 949 -12.93 24.89 8.93
C ALA A 949 -11.62 24.16 9.28
N GLU A 950 -10.89 23.65 8.29
CA GLU A 950 -9.65 22.87 8.45
C GLU A 950 -8.64 23.55 9.42
N ALA A 951 -8.41 24.85 9.26
CA ALA A 951 -7.48 25.60 10.12
C ALA A 951 -7.93 25.67 11.59
N ALA A 952 -9.23 25.81 11.85
CA ALA A 952 -9.77 25.86 13.20
C ALA A 952 -9.66 24.48 13.89
N LEU A 953 -9.93 23.41 13.14
CA LEU A 953 -9.80 22.04 13.64
C LEU A 953 -8.34 21.69 13.95
N LYS A 954 -7.39 22.03 13.05
CA LYS A 954 -5.95 21.86 13.31
C LYS A 954 -5.51 22.59 14.58
N ALA A 955 -6.00 23.82 14.80
CA ALA A 955 -5.68 24.60 16.00
C ALA A 955 -6.25 24.00 17.28
N GLN A 956 -7.45 23.41 17.23
CA GLN A 956 -8.05 22.68 18.37
C GLN A 956 -7.28 21.39 18.68
N LEU A 957 -6.97 20.60 17.65
CA LEU A 957 -6.19 19.36 17.79
C LEU A 957 -4.80 19.61 18.39
N GLY A 958 -4.14 20.69 17.99
CA GLY A 958 -2.81 21.05 18.50
C GLY A 958 -2.77 21.35 20.01
N ARG A 959 -3.92 21.48 20.69
CA ARG A 959 -4.00 21.64 22.15
C ARG A 959 -3.83 20.31 22.89
N SER A 960 -4.32 19.21 22.31
CA SER A 960 -4.36 17.89 22.95
C SER A 960 -3.44 16.85 22.31
N LEU A 961 -3.12 17.00 21.02
CA LEU A 961 -2.28 16.07 20.26
C LEU A 961 -0.88 16.64 20.01
N PRO A 962 0.19 15.81 20.09
CA PRO A 962 1.51 16.19 19.62
C PRO A 962 1.49 16.60 18.15
N ALA A 963 2.40 17.50 17.76
CA ALA A 963 2.45 18.04 16.40
C ALA A 963 2.50 16.96 15.30
N TYR A 964 3.16 15.83 15.54
CA TYR A 964 3.26 14.72 14.57
C TYR A 964 1.95 13.92 14.40
N MET A 965 0.97 14.08 15.29
CA MET A 965 -0.36 13.44 15.21
C MET A 965 -1.44 14.35 14.60
N VAL A 966 -1.16 15.65 14.44
CA VAL A 966 -2.12 16.57 13.81
C VAL A 966 -2.16 16.29 12.30
N PRO A 967 -3.33 15.99 11.70
CA PRO A 967 -3.43 15.69 10.27
C PRO A 967 -2.90 16.82 9.41
N ALA A 968 -2.11 16.47 8.39
CA ALA A 968 -1.61 17.40 7.40
C ALA A 968 -2.77 18.02 6.60
N ARG A 969 -3.85 17.26 6.37
CA ARG A 969 -5.08 17.75 5.74
C ARG A 969 -6.32 17.24 6.48
N ILE A 970 -7.37 18.07 6.53
CA ILE A 970 -8.69 17.69 7.04
C ILE A 970 -9.73 17.96 5.94
N VAL A 971 -10.26 16.88 5.36
CA VAL A 971 -11.22 16.91 4.26
C VAL A 971 -12.63 16.82 4.83
N THR A 972 -13.50 17.79 4.52
CA THR A 972 -14.91 17.72 4.92
C THR A 972 -15.70 16.94 3.88
N LEU A 973 -16.45 15.94 4.31
CA LEU A 973 -17.36 15.15 3.51
C LEU A 973 -18.80 15.34 3.99
N ASP A 974 -19.77 15.26 3.08
CA ASP A 974 -21.19 15.26 3.45
C ASP A 974 -21.55 14.02 4.28
N ALA A 975 -20.98 12.87 3.91
CA ALA A 975 -21.06 11.61 4.64
C ALA A 975 -19.77 10.79 4.47
N LEU A 976 -19.43 9.98 5.47
CA LEU A 976 -18.34 9.01 5.34
C LEU A 976 -18.80 7.84 4.45
N PRO A 977 -17.97 7.35 3.51
CA PRO A 977 -18.30 6.19 2.70
C PRO A 977 -18.43 4.95 3.59
N LEU A 978 -19.46 4.14 3.36
CA LEU A 978 -19.76 2.93 4.11
C LEU A 978 -19.69 1.71 3.18
N THR A 979 -19.17 0.60 3.72
CA THR A 979 -19.30 -0.74 3.15
C THR A 979 -20.78 -1.19 3.14
N PRO A 980 -21.14 -2.22 2.35
CA PRO A 980 -22.50 -2.80 2.37
C PRO A 980 -22.97 -3.24 3.77
N ASN A 981 -22.05 -3.50 4.69
CA ASN A 981 -22.32 -3.91 6.07
C ASN A 981 -22.41 -2.72 7.06
N GLY A 982 -22.44 -1.48 6.57
CA GLY A 982 -22.60 -0.27 7.39
C GLY A 982 -21.34 0.18 8.15
N LYS A 983 -20.19 -0.49 7.96
CA LYS A 983 -18.88 -0.04 8.47
C LYS A 983 -18.27 1.00 7.54
N ILE A 984 -17.47 1.93 8.06
CA ILE A 984 -16.72 2.90 7.24
C ILE A 984 -15.81 2.18 6.25
N ASP A 985 -15.92 2.54 4.97
CA ASP A 985 -15.05 2.08 3.90
C ASP A 985 -13.87 3.05 3.72
N ARG A 986 -12.76 2.72 4.40
CA ARG A 986 -11.52 3.53 4.33
C ARG A 986 -10.88 3.53 2.94
N LYS A 987 -11.12 2.50 2.12
CA LYS A 987 -10.56 2.39 0.76
C LYS A 987 -11.31 3.31 -0.21
N ALA A 988 -12.62 3.49 0.00
CA ALA A 988 -13.47 4.39 -0.77
C ALA A 988 -13.32 5.88 -0.39
N LEU A 989 -12.50 6.22 0.61
CA LEU A 989 -12.22 7.61 0.94
C LEU A 989 -11.60 8.33 -0.28
N PRO A 990 -12.13 9.50 -0.69
CA PRO A 990 -11.62 10.22 -1.85
C PRO A 990 -10.19 10.67 -1.59
N ALA A 991 -9.37 10.75 -2.64
CA ALA A 991 -8.07 11.41 -2.51
C ALA A 991 -8.29 12.87 -2.09
N PRO A 992 -7.47 13.44 -1.20
CA PRO A 992 -7.58 14.86 -0.84
C PRO A 992 -7.36 15.70 -2.10
N VAL A 993 -8.43 16.34 -2.59
CA VAL A 993 -8.38 17.11 -3.83
C VAL A 993 -7.48 18.32 -3.60
N THR A 994 -6.39 18.41 -4.37
CA THR A 994 -5.49 19.58 -4.46
C THR A 994 -6.10 20.68 -5.35
N ALA A 995 -7.43 20.84 -5.35
CA ALA A 995 -8.10 21.89 -6.09
C ALA A 995 -8.02 23.19 -5.28
N ARG A 996 -7.03 23.99 -5.64
CA ARG A 996 -6.92 25.37 -5.21
C ARG A 996 -7.88 26.22 -6.06
N PRO A 997 -8.75 27.07 -5.45
CA PRO A 997 -9.39 28.15 -6.19
C PRO A 997 -8.30 29.06 -6.77
N ALA A 998 -8.36 29.40 -8.06
CA ALA A 998 -7.38 30.29 -8.69
C ALA A 998 -7.21 31.57 -7.86
N ALA A 999 -6.06 31.71 -7.19
CA ALA A 999 -5.75 32.90 -6.42
C ALA A 999 -5.33 34.01 -7.38
N ALA A 1000 -5.70 35.24 -7.05
CA ALA A 1000 -5.22 36.41 -7.77
C ALA A 1000 -3.68 36.38 -7.83
N PRO A 1001 -3.06 36.59 -9.01
CA PRO A 1001 -1.61 36.71 -9.12
C PRO A 1001 -1.08 37.77 -8.15
N LEU A 1002 0.18 37.61 -7.70
CA LEU A 1002 0.91 38.67 -6.99
C LEU A 1002 0.72 40.00 -7.76
N ALA A 1003 0.32 41.08 -7.06
CA ALA A 1003 0.03 42.35 -7.69
C ALA A 1003 1.26 42.87 -8.45
N ALA A 1004 1.05 43.60 -9.55
CA ALA A 1004 2.11 44.05 -10.45
C ALA A 1004 3.23 44.90 -9.80
N GLY A 1005 3.04 45.36 -8.56
CA GLY A 1005 4.07 46.05 -7.77
C GLY A 1005 5.19 45.15 -7.23
N ASP A 1006 4.99 43.82 -7.16
CA ASP A 1006 5.93 42.86 -6.56
C ASP A 1006 6.86 42.18 -7.58
N ALA A 1007 6.95 42.71 -8.80
CA ALA A 1007 7.62 42.07 -9.95
C ALA A 1007 9.14 41.80 -9.76
N GLY A 1008 9.76 42.22 -8.65
CA GLY A 1008 11.16 41.90 -8.28
C GLY A 1008 11.42 41.69 -6.77
N GLY A 1009 10.39 41.50 -5.94
CA GLY A 1009 10.48 41.45 -4.49
C GLY A 1009 10.89 40.10 -3.88
N VAL A 1010 11.22 40.08 -2.58
CA VAL A 1010 11.57 38.87 -1.81
C VAL A 1010 10.47 37.79 -1.88
N GLN A 1011 9.18 38.20 -1.86
CA GLN A 1011 8.04 37.28 -2.03
C GLN A 1011 8.10 36.50 -3.34
N ARG A 1012 8.46 37.13 -4.46
CA ARG A 1012 8.51 36.44 -5.76
C ARG A 1012 9.58 35.35 -5.78
N ARG A 1013 10.78 35.66 -5.28
CA ARG A 1013 11.87 34.67 -5.17
C ARG A 1013 11.48 33.50 -4.27
N ILE A 1014 10.78 33.77 -3.16
CA ILE A 1014 10.29 32.69 -2.30
C ILE A 1014 9.25 31.84 -3.02
N ALA A 1015 8.31 32.47 -3.73
CA ALA A 1015 7.29 31.78 -4.51
C ALA A 1015 7.90 30.92 -5.63
N GLU A 1016 8.96 31.38 -6.30
CA GLU A 1016 9.67 30.60 -7.33
C GLU A 1016 10.34 29.35 -6.75
N VAL A 1017 11.05 29.50 -5.61
CA VAL A 1017 11.65 28.35 -4.90
C VAL A 1017 10.59 27.37 -4.43
N TRP A 1018 9.49 27.85 -3.85
CA TRP A 1018 8.40 26.99 -3.42
C TRP A 1018 7.71 26.30 -4.59
N ALA A 1019 7.47 27.00 -5.70
CA ALA A 1019 6.82 26.43 -6.87
C ALA A 1019 7.65 25.28 -7.47
N GLN A 1020 8.97 25.45 -7.56
CA GLN A 1020 9.89 24.43 -8.05
C GLN A 1020 9.95 23.21 -7.14
N LEU A 1021 9.98 23.41 -5.82
CA LEU A 1021 10.14 22.32 -4.85
C LEU A 1021 8.83 21.59 -4.54
N LEU A 1022 7.70 22.30 -4.56
CA LEU A 1022 6.38 21.73 -4.24
C LEU A 1022 5.62 21.27 -5.48
N GLY A 1023 6.09 21.60 -6.69
CA GLY A 1023 5.40 21.28 -7.95
C GLY A 1023 4.07 22.01 -8.12
N VAL A 1024 3.89 23.17 -7.45
CA VAL A 1024 2.64 23.95 -7.46
C VAL A 1024 2.85 25.29 -8.16
N SER A 1025 1.91 25.70 -9.01
CA SER A 1025 1.94 27.01 -9.68
C SER A 1025 0.99 28.01 -9.01
N GLY A 1026 1.29 29.32 -9.13
CA GLY A 1026 0.40 30.39 -8.70
C GLY A 1026 0.32 30.64 -7.18
N ILE A 1027 1.44 30.58 -6.47
CA ILE A 1027 1.52 30.81 -5.01
C ILE A 1027 1.13 32.26 -4.63
N ALA A 1028 0.24 32.40 -3.64
CA ALA A 1028 -0.29 33.65 -3.12
C ALA A 1028 0.37 34.02 -1.79
N ALA A 1029 0.33 35.31 -1.45
CA ALA A 1029 0.94 35.89 -0.26
C ALA A 1029 0.53 35.20 1.06
N ARG A 1030 -0.69 34.66 1.16
CA ARG A 1030 -1.20 34.00 2.37
C ARG A 1030 -1.01 32.49 2.40
N ASP A 1031 -0.47 31.89 1.34
CA ASP A 1031 -0.29 30.45 1.31
C ASP A 1031 0.79 30.01 2.28
N SER A 1032 0.50 28.97 3.07
CA SER A 1032 1.43 28.34 3.97
C SER A 1032 2.26 27.28 3.25
N PHE A 1033 3.57 27.26 3.49
CA PHE A 1033 4.50 26.27 2.95
C PHE A 1033 4.00 24.83 3.20
N PHE A 1034 3.50 24.57 4.41
CA PHE A 1034 3.07 23.24 4.82
C PHE A 1034 1.70 22.85 4.25
N ASP A 1035 0.81 23.83 4.06
CA ASP A 1035 -0.50 23.57 3.43
C ASP A 1035 -0.35 23.28 1.92
N LEU A 1036 0.71 23.80 1.29
CA LEU A 1036 1.07 23.53 -0.11
C LEU A 1036 1.79 22.19 -0.32
N GLY A 1037 1.82 21.31 0.69
CA GLY A 1037 2.50 20.01 0.61
C GLY A 1037 3.96 20.05 1.04
N GLY A 1038 4.45 21.20 1.53
CA GLY A 1038 5.74 21.31 2.19
C GLY A 1038 5.79 20.43 3.43
N ASN A 1039 6.91 19.75 3.62
CA ASN A 1039 7.17 18.93 4.78
C ASN A 1039 8.56 19.26 5.34
N SER A 1040 8.99 18.61 6.42
CA SER A 1040 10.29 18.90 7.03
C SER A 1040 11.49 18.69 6.10
N LEU A 1041 11.41 17.71 5.18
CA LEU A 1041 12.43 17.48 4.15
C LEU A 1041 12.47 18.61 3.13
N LEU A 1042 11.29 19.02 2.64
CA LEU A 1042 11.16 20.12 1.70
C LEU A 1042 11.49 21.47 2.36
N ALA A 1043 11.23 21.64 3.66
CA ALA A 1043 11.58 22.84 4.41
C ALA A 1043 13.10 23.05 4.46
N VAL A 1044 13.87 21.96 4.57
CA VAL A 1044 15.34 22.00 4.48
C VAL A 1044 15.79 22.43 3.09
N GLN A 1045 15.17 21.89 2.03
CA GLN A 1045 15.49 22.25 0.65
C GLN A 1045 15.13 23.72 0.36
N VAL A 1046 13.93 24.17 0.76
CA VAL A 1046 13.52 25.57 0.70
C VAL A 1046 14.48 26.46 1.47
N HIS A 1047 14.87 26.09 2.68
CA HIS A 1047 15.79 26.90 3.50
C HIS A 1047 17.12 27.15 2.78
N ARG A 1048 17.71 26.09 2.22
CA ARG A 1048 18.94 26.17 1.42
C ARG A 1048 18.74 27.07 0.20
N ASP A 1049 17.70 26.78 -0.59
CA ASP A 1049 17.46 27.43 -1.88
C ASP A 1049 17.08 28.91 -1.70
N LEU A 1050 16.35 29.27 -0.64
CA LEU A 1050 16.06 30.66 -0.27
C LEU A 1050 17.29 31.44 0.19
N ARG A 1051 18.18 30.82 0.97
CA ARG A 1051 19.44 31.47 1.38
C ARG A 1051 20.30 31.80 0.18
N GLN A 1052 20.33 30.92 -0.81
CA GLN A 1052 21.06 31.13 -2.07
C GLN A 1052 20.36 32.15 -2.97
N ALA A 1053 19.04 32.03 -3.17
CA ALA A 1053 18.28 32.88 -4.08
C ALA A 1053 18.11 34.32 -3.57
N VAL A 1054 18.03 34.52 -2.25
CA VAL A 1054 17.75 35.84 -1.64
C VAL A 1054 18.96 36.44 -0.92
N GLY A 1055 20.05 35.68 -0.72
CA GLY A 1055 21.31 36.19 -0.19
C GLY A 1055 21.30 36.51 1.31
N VAL A 1056 20.49 35.80 2.12
CA VAL A 1056 20.31 36.11 3.55
C VAL A 1056 20.95 35.07 4.45
N ALA A 1057 22.15 35.36 4.96
CA ALA A 1057 22.88 34.47 5.87
C ALA A 1057 22.20 34.29 7.24
N GLY A 1058 21.39 35.27 7.67
CA GLY A 1058 20.66 35.24 8.95
C GLY A 1058 19.34 34.47 8.95
N LEU A 1059 18.90 33.92 7.82
CA LEU A 1059 17.64 33.17 7.73
C LEU A 1059 17.81 31.79 8.39
N SER A 1060 17.02 31.52 9.44
CA SER A 1060 16.98 30.23 10.13
C SER A 1060 15.93 29.31 9.53
N ILE A 1061 16.11 27.99 9.61
CA ILE A 1061 15.06 27.04 9.20
C ILE A 1061 13.82 27.19 10.08
N THR A 1062 13.99 27.58 11.35
CA THR A 1062 12.87 27.89 12.25
C THR A 1062 12.06 29.09 11.79
N ASP A 1063 12.62 30.00 10.98
CA ASP A 1063 11.84 31.10 10.40
C ASP A 1063 10.77 30.56 9.42
N ILE A 1064 11.02 29.45 8.72
CA ILE A 1064 10.02 28.81 7.83
C ILE A 1064 8.87 28.22 8.65
N TYR A 1065 9.16 27.66 9.83
CA TYR A 1065 8.11 27.12 10.72
C TYR A 1065 7.35 28.22 11.46
N ARG A 1066 8.05 29.28 11.88
CA ARG A 1066 7.47 30.40 12.64
C ARG A 1066 6.69 31.37 11.77
N PHE A 1067 7.11 31.51 10.50
CA PHE A 1067 6.49 32.38 9.51
C PHE A 1067 6.09 31.56 8.29
N PRO A 1068 5.15 30.61 8.43
CA PRO A 1068 4.93 29.58 7.42
C PRO A 1068 4.25 30.10 6.15
N THR A 1069 3.68 31.30 6.15
CA THR A 1069 3.06 31.90 4.97
C THR A 1069 4.06 32.68 4.12
N LEU A 1070 3.89 32.68 2.79
CA LEU A 1070 4.75 33.42 1.85
C LEU A 1070 5.03 34.87 2.28
N ALA A 1071 4.00 35.62 2.67
CA ALA A 1071 4.12 37.01 3.09
C ALA A 1071 4.87 37.18 4.41
N ALA A 1072 4.59 36.32 5.41
CA ALA A 1072 5.25 36.38 6.70
C ALA A 1072 6.74 36.01 6.58
N LEU A 1073 7.07 35.01 5.77
CA LEU A 1073 8.45 34.62 5.52
C LEU A 1073 9.20 35.72 4.74
N ALA A 1074 8.54 36.34 3.77
CA ALA A 1074 9.12 37.46 3.04
C ALA A 1074 9.39 38.67 3.94
N ALA A 1075 8.44 39.06 4.79
CA ALA A 1075 8.63 40.14 5.75
C ALA A 1075 9.78 39.84 6.73
N ARG A 1076 9.91 38.58 7.17
CA ARG A 1076 11.04 38.15 8.01
C ARG A 1076 12.37 38.27 7.29
N ILE A 1077 12.43 37.86 6.03
CA ILE A 1077 13.62 37.94 5.20
C ILE A 1077 13.98 39.40 4.89
N GLU A 1078 13.01 40.25 4.60
CA GLU A 1078 13.20 41.70 4.41
C GLU A 1078 13.74 42.37 5.67
N ALA A 1079 13.22 42.01 6.85
CA ALA A 1079 13.73 42.49 8.13
C ALA A 1079 15.18 42.03 8.43
N LEU A 1080 15.60 40.89 7.87
CA LEU A 1080 16.98 40.39 7.96
C LEU A 1080 17.91 41.08 6.95
N ILE A 1081 17.37 41.68 5.88
CA ILE A 1081 18.13 42.41 4.85
C ILE A 1081 18.24 43.90 5.18
N ALA A 1082 17.28 44.47 5.91
CA ALA A 1082 17.27 45.89 6.25
C ALA A 1082 18.50 46.27 7.12
N PRO A 1083 19.23 47.36 6.79
CA PRO A 1083 20.33 47.83 7.62
C PRO A 1083 19.82 48.30 8.98
N ALA A 1084 20.52 47.93 10.05
CA ALA A 1084 20.22 48.41 11.40
C ALA A 1084 20.28 49.96 11.43
N PRO A 1085 19.36 50.65 12.12
CA PRO A 1085 19.41 52.10 12.23
C PRO A 1085 20.73 52.52 12.89
N ALA A 1086 21.39 53.52 12.30
CA ALA A 1086 22.67 54.02 12.77
C ALA A 1086 22.57 54.51 14.22
N ALA A 1087 23.31 53.86 15.13
CA ALA A 1087 23.55 54.39 16.46
C ALA A 1087 24.31 55.72 16.35
N PRO A 1088 24.01 56.73 17.20
CA PRO A 1088 24.69 58.02 17.13
C PRO A 1088 26.19 57.85 17.40
N VAL A 1089 26.99 58.43 16.50
CA VAL A 1089 28.45 58.44 16.57
C VAL A 1089 28.90 59.22 17.81
N VAL A 1090 29.47 58.52 18.77
CA VAL A 1090 30.30 59.12 19.83
C VAL A 1090 31.76 59.07 19.34
N PRO A 1091 32.56 60.15 19.45
CA PRO A 1091 33.94 60.15 18.95
C PRO A 1091 34.80 59.16 19.75
N GLU A 1092 35.64 58.38 19.06
CA GLU A 1092 36.54 57.41 19.69
C GLU A 1092 37.56 58.07 20.64
N PRO A 1093 37.79 57.53 21.85
CA PRO A 1093 39.04 57.73 22.58
C PRO A 1093 40.11 56.77 22.05
N GLY A 1094 41.28 57.33 21.76
CA GLY A 1094 42.40 56.69 21.07
C GLY A 1094 43.02 55.44 21.69
N ALA A 1095 43.98 54.91 20.93
CA ALA A 1095 44.54 53.56 20.96
C ALA A 1095 45.17 53.04 22.28
N ASP A 1096 45.20 53.82 23.36
CA ASP A 1096 45.74 53.37 24.65
C ASP A 1096 44.75 52.52 25.49
N SER A 1097 43.45 52.50 25.15
CA SER A 1097 42.44 51.78 25.96
C SER A 1097 42.41 50.26 25.77
N ARG A 1098 42.97 49.72 24.67
CA ARG A 1098 42.97 48.27 24.38
C ARG A 1098 44.01 47.49 25.20
N ALA A 1099 45.16 48.10 25.50
CA ALA A 1099 46.19 47.48 26.34
C ALA A 1099 45.75 47.38 27.81
N ASP A 1100 45.11 48.44 28.32
CA ASP A 1100 44.58 48.49 29.69
C ASP A 1100 43.39 47.54 29.92
N ALA A 1101 42.53 47.36 28.92
CA ALA A 1101 41.42 46.41 28.98
C ALA A 1101 41.89 44.95 29.04
N MET A 1102 42.98 44.60 28.32
CA MET A 1102 43.58 43.26 28.39
C MET A 1102 44.35 43.02 29.69
N ALA A 1103 45.02 44.04 30.24
CA ALA A 1103 45.68 43.97 31.54
C ALA A 1103 44.67 43.78 32.69
N ARG A 1104 43.54 44.50 32.66
CA ARG A 1104 42.43 44.31 33.63
C ARG A 1104 41.77 42.94 33.51
N ARG A 1105 41.63 42.39 32.30
CA ARG A 1105 41.12 41.01 32.09
C ARG A 1105 42.07 39.93 32.60
N ARG A 1106 43.39 40.14 32.50
CA ARG A 1106 44.40 39.24 33.10
C ARG A 1106 44.40 39.33 34.62
N ALA A 1107 44.26 40.52 35.20
CA ALA A 1107 44.16 40.72 36.65
C ALA A 1107 42.87 40.11 37.25
N LEU A 1108 41.74 40.16 36.52
CA LEU A 1108 40.48 39.51 36.95
C LEU A 1108 40.53 37.98 36.89
N ARG A 1109 41.29 37.40 35.94
CA ARG A 1109 41.51 35.95 35.87
C ARG A 1109 42.42 35.43 36.99
N ALA A 1110 43.42 36.22 37.40
CA ALA A 1110 44.28 35.86 38.53
C ALA A 1110 43.55 35.91 39.89
N ARG A 1111 42.48 36.71 40.03
CA ARG A 1111 41.64 36.78 41.25
C ARG A 1111 40.49 35.76 41.33
N ARG A 1112 40.21 35.03 40.25
CA ARG A 1112 39.19 33.96 40.21
C ARG A 1112 39.79 32.55 40.32
N GLY A 1113 41.08 32.45 40.57
CA GLY A 1113 41.81 31.20 40.83
C GLY A 1113 42.51 31.20 42.18
N ALA A 1114 41.94 31.86 43.19
CA ALA A 1114 42.34 31.76 44.61
C ALA A 1114 41.11 31.39 45.44
#